data_AF-A0A4Q2QVR0-F1
#
_entry.id   AF-A0A4Q2QVR0-F1
#
_cell.length_a   1.000
_cell.length_b   1.000
_cell.length_c   1.000
_cell.angle_alpha   90.00
_cell.angle_beta   90.00
_cell.angle_gamma   90.00
#
_symmetry.space_group_name_H-M   'P 1'
#
loop_
_entity.id
_entity.type
_entity.pdbx_description
1 polymer ?
#
loop_
_entity_poly.entity_id
_entity_poly.type
_entity_poly.pdbx_seq_one_letter_code
_entity_poly.pdbx_strand_id
1 'polypeptide(L)'
;MHISPPILLPYSPNGIFSDWVFQCMPVDTARNYPANPVGAWHGGIHIPHTDISSAQANPIRAIADGTIIYARSPSENKDKKPLAYNGKTDDGCVLIRHKILIGEDPVEFVFYSLTMHLKQVRFEILSNIGQRIKREQVLGTSGVVDGKNAFHFQICCEQKMLDVLCGRIDGGINIAFPGRVKPVYGSEYYYFPAGTPVYGDIPKGFVHAPANLTTEDLYIINSGGDTKTLRKKNDGFYDHIGSVAVGVNYISEASGVDSLKNAMGYSQWVKIAIPGGSGWVDVCTNNIMTYSEAELPDWAGWSLIDDDASSDSQCNSKIIKKLYAEKKNDDAKDLLKHSICKFPFEWDFSTFDARFSWVKTKTDHLPEPLTDDDYNELKEHIKSLSFFDKLPAEVQKELSGQIWHFEPRVFITQIQKAERRLIFKTIKKMNDFTADDMRYGDMAKEQILAQGKMNKVDIWGQEFKVNFFNFDKTIDEHFKSMDSMGYWTAWGEYSSLINIMLKKFKANEGGVLKHNLLNKAFSKHVTTVECVNKIKGFIKSLLDDNGYMSLSVNDLNVLNEKIRNGVKLPKFDNYDWFNGLGITIHDTYSTQIYLNYIDVSDGKFKAEISFQIQDHFGLDVADVNGKWFEDFPWFCSWFILQRYTEFGYMPFINEAEFSMVVEG
;
A
#
# COMPACT_ATOMS: atom_id res chain seq x y z
N MET A 1 -13.31 -0.46 3.83
CA MET A 1 -13.19 -0.86 2.44
C MET A 1 -13.68 0.25 1.53
N HIS A 2 -12.78 0.76 0.66
CA HIS A 2 -13.13 1.76 -0.37
C HIS A 2 -13.85 1.17 -1.55
N ILE A 3 -13.64 -0.13 -1.78
CA ILE A 3 -14.09 -0.79 -3.00
C ILE A 3 -14.56 -2.21 -2.68
N SER A 4 -15.56 -2.66 -3.42
CA SER A 4 -16.10 -4.02 -3.35
C SER A 4 -16.54 -4.49 -4.75
N PRO A 5 -16.64 -5.80 -5.02
CA PRO A 5 -17.23 -6.31 -6.25
C PRO A 5 -18.68 -5.85 -6.45
N PRO A 6 -19.17 -5.79 -7.70
CA PRO A 6 -20.56 -5.39 -8.00
C PRO A 6 -21.60 -6.45 -7.57
N ILE A 7 -21.16 -7.67 -7.28
CA ILE A 7 -21.95 -8.78 -6.72
C ILE A 7 -21.31 -9.16 -5.40
N LEU A 8 -22.08 -9.36 -4.33
CA LEU A 8 -21.52 -9.69 -3.03
C LEU A 8 -21.85 -11.14 -2.67
N LEU A 9 -20.82 -11.95 -2.48
CA LEU A 9 -20.92 -13.28 -1.88
C LEU A 9 -20.43 -13.23 -0.42
N PRO A 10 -20.83 -14.17 0.45
CA PRO A 10 -20.30 -14.23 1.80
C PRO A 10 -18.76 -14.24 1.82
N TYR A 11 -18.16 -13.29 2.55
CA TYR A 11 -16.71 -13.20 2.71
C TYR A 11 -16.26 -13.95 3.96
N SER A 12 -15.24 -14.81 3.84
CA SER A 12 -14.59 -15.43 4.98
C SER A 12 -13.56 -14.47 5.56
N PRO A 13 -13.58 -14.17 6.87
CA PRO A 13 -12.57 -13.31 7.50
C PRO A 13 -11.12 -13.79 7.34
N ASN A 14 -10.92 -15.10 7.13
CA ASN A 14 -9.61 -15.72 6.91
C ASN A 14 -9.30 -15.96 5.41
N GLY A 15 -10.18 -15.52 4.51
CA GLY A 15 -10.01 -15.69 3.07
C GLY A 15 -9.03 -14.68 2.47
N ILE A 16 -8.45 -15.01 1.33
CA ILE A 16 -7.67 -14.06 0.52
C ILE A 16 -8.65 -13.16 -0.23
N PHE A 17 -8.50 -11.83 -0.10
CA PHE A 17 -9.41 -10.86 -0.71
C PHE A 17 -9.52 -11.02 -2.23
N SER A 18 -8.39 -11.27 -2.92
CA SER A 18 -8.39 -11.51 -4.37
C SER A 18 -9.24 -12.72 -4.75
N ASP A 19 -9.14 -13.84 -4.03
CA ASP A 19 -9.91 -15.04 -4.34
C ASP A 19 -11.41 -14.77 -4.22
N TRP A 20 -11.81 -14.01 -3.20
CA TRP A 20 -13.20 -13.61 -3.02
C TRP A 20 -13.69 -12.67 -4.13
N VAL A 21 -12.90 -11.69 -4.55
CA VAL A 21 -13.23 -10.81 -5.69
C VAL A 21 -13.45 -11.63 -6.96
N PHE A 22 -12.58 -12.59 -7.24
CA PHE A 22 -12.68 -13.44 -8.43
C PHE A 22 -13.89 -14.38 -8.37
N GLN A 23 -14.27 -14.86 -7.18
CA GLN A 23 -15.50 -15.63 -6.98
C GLN A 23 -16.76 -14.78 -7.20
N CYS A 24 -16.74 -13.52 -6.75
CA CYS A 24 -17.84 -12.58 -6.96
C CYS A 24 -18.02 -12.16 -8.42
N MET A 25 -16.97 -12.29 -9.24
CA MET A 25 -16.95 -11.81 -10.62
C MET A 25 -16.47 -12.93 -11.57
N PRO A 26 -17.25 -14.02 -11.73
CA PRO A 26 -16.94 -15.03 -12.74
C PRO A 26 -16.96 -14.39 -14.14
N VAL A 27 -16.15 -14.90 -15.06
CA VAL A 27 -16.00 -14.29 -16.40
C VAL A 27 -16.39 -15.26 -17.49
N ASP A 28 -17.20 -14.81 -18.45
CA ASP A 28 -17.35 -15.49 -19.74
C ASP A 28 -16.02 -15.36 -20.51
N THR A 29 -15.30 -16.48 -20.66
CA THR A 29 -13.97 -16.50 -21.28
C THR A 29 -13.98 -16.09 -22.76
N ALA A 30 -15.13 -16.14 -23.43
CA ALA A 30 -15.32 -15.66 -24.79
C ALA A 30 -15.57 -14.14 -24.86
N ARG A 31 -15.73 -13.46 -23.72
CA ARG A 31 -16.06 -12.02 -23.61
C ARG A 31 -15.30 -11.38 -22.47
N ASN A 32 -14.01 -11.66 -22.45
CA ASN A 32 -13.09 -11.21 -21.43
C ASN A 32 -12.29 -10.00 -21.94
N TYR A 33 -11.75 -9.25 -20.98
CA TYR A 33 -10.71 -8.27 -21.19
C TYR A 33 -9.37 -8.95 -21.61
N PRO A 34 -8.49 -8.31 -22.39
CA PRO A 34 -8.66 -7.00 -23.04
C PRO A 34 -9.18 -7.07 -24.47
N ALA A 35 -9.26 -8.25 -25.09
CA ALA A 35 -9.70 -8.41 -26.47
C ALA A 35 -10.67 -9.58 -26.61
N ASN A 36 -11.67 -9.40 -27.48
CA ASN A 36 -12.67 -10.41 -27.78
C ASN A 36 -12.17 -11.41 -28.87
N PRO A 37 -12.89 -12.50 -29.14
CA PRO A 37 -12.47 -13.54 -30.10
C PRO A 37 -12.35 -13.05 -31.55
N VAL A 38 -13.02 -11.96 -31.93
CA VAL A 38 -12.90 -11.37 -33.27
C VAL A 38 -11.74 -10.38 -33.38
N GLY A 39 -10.94 -10.23 -32.32
CA GLY A 39 -9.75 -9.39 -32.30
C GLY A 39 -10.04 -7.91 -32.08
N ALA A 40 -11.20 -7.54 -31.53
CA ALA A 40 -11.50 -6.16 -31.12
C ALA A 40 -11.15 -5.94 -29.64
N TRP A 41 -10.76 -4.72 -29.28
CA TRP A 41 -10.62 -4.30 -27.90
C TRP A 41 -11.94 -4.46 -27.14
N HIS A 42 -11.86 -4.87 -25.88
CA HIS A 42 -13.02 -5.10 -25.02
C HIS A 42 -12.80 -4.41 -23.67
N GLY A 43 -13.63 -3.40 -23.39
CA GLY A 43 -13.47 -2.45 -22.27
C GLY A 43 -13.56 -3.03 -20.86
N GLY A 44 -14.02 -4.28 -20.71
CA GLY A 44 -14.34 -4.87 -19.42
C GLY A 44 -14.53 -6.37 -19.51
N ILE A 45 -15.45 -6.91 -18.72
CA ILE A 45 -15.76 -8.34 -18.66
C ILE A 45 -17.27 -8.57 -18.67
N HIS A 46 -17.71 -9.66 -19.29
CA HIS A 46 -19.07 -10.16 -19.08
C HIS A 46 -19.10 -11.11 -17.89
N ILE A 47 -19.98 -10.83 -16.93
CA ILE A 47 -20.15 -11.60 -15.69
C ILE A 47 -21.42 -12.43 -15.79
N PRO A 48 -21.33 -13.77 -15.94
CA PRO A 48 -22.50 -14.64 -15.88
C PRO A 48 -23.16 -14.54 -14.51
N HIS A 49 -24.42 -14.11 -14.50
CA HIS A 49 -25.15 -13.92 -13.25
C HIS A 49 -26.65 -14.04 -13.45
N THR A 50 -27.30 -14.78 -12.57
CA THR A 50 -28.77 -14.88 -12.51
C THR A 50 -29.22 -14.43 -11.13
N ASP A 51 -29.92 -13.30 -11.08
CA ASP A 51 -30.58 -12.87 -9.86
C ASP A 51 -31.83 -13.73 -9.64
N ILE A 52 -31.78 -14.66 -8.67
CA ILE A 52 -32.89 -15.56 -8.36
C ILE A 52 -33.96 -14.76 -7.62
N SER A 53 -35.20 -14.77 -8.13
CA SER A 53 -36.35 -14.14 -7.48
C SER A 53 -36.78 -14.93 -6.23
N SER A 54 -36.07 -14.74 -5.12
CA SER A 54 -36.41 -15.24 -3.78
C SER A 54 -35.72 -14.40 -2.71
N ALA A 55 -35.86 -14.79 -1.43
CA ALA A 55 -35.20 -14.15 -0.27
C ALA A 55 -33.65 -14.11 -0.33
N GLN A 56 -33.03 -14.59 -1.41
CA GLN A 56 -31.59 -14.65 -1.70
C GLN A 56 -31.19 -13.81 -2.93
N ALA A 57 -31.99 -12.83 -3.34
CA ALA A 57 -31.64 -11.94 -4.46
C ALA A 57 -30.24 -11.33 -4.25
N ASN A 58 -29.39 -11.43 -5.27
CA ASN A 58 -28.04 -10.87 -5.27
C ASN A 58 -27.96 -9.79 -6.35
N PRO A 59 -28.49 -8.58 -6.05
CA PRO A 59 -28.57 -7.52 -7.02
C PRO A 59 -27.18 -6.94 -7.31
N ILE A 60 -27.09 -6.18 -8.41
CA ILE A 60 -25.85 -5.50 -8.78
C ILE A 60 -25.74 -4.19 -8.00
N ARG A 61 -24.54 -3.88 -7.49
CA ARG A 61 -24.28 -2.77 -6.57
C ARG A 61 -23.15 -1.86 -7.06
N ALA A 62 -23.14 -0.62 -6.55
CA ALA A 62 -22.03 0.30 -6.76
C ALA A 62 -20.75 -0.24 -6.08
N ILE A 63 -19.64 -0.23 -6.81
CA ILE A 63 -18.38 -0.79 -6.30
C ILE A 63 -17.65 0.12 -5.32
N ALA A 64 -17.93 1.43 -5.34
CA ALA A 64 -17.33 2.44 -4.48
C ALA A 64 -18.27 3.65 -4.40
N ASP A 65 -18.04 4.53 -3.43
CA ASP A 65 -18.68 5.84 -3.38
C ASP A 65 -18.40 6.63 -4.66
N GLY A 66 -19.36 7.46 -5.09
CA GLY A 66 -19.21 8.21 -6.32
C GLY A 66 -20.40 9.12 -6.62
N THR A 67 -20.50 9.51 -7.89
CA THR A 67 -21.62 10.30 -8.44
C THR A 67 -22.20 9.54 -9.63
N ILE A 68 -23.52 9.40 -9.67
CA ILE A 68 -24.22 8.78 -10.81
C ILE A 68 -24.14 9.75 -11.98
N ILE A 69 -23.41 9.41 -13.04
CA ILE A 69 -23.24 10.30 -14.18
C ILE A 69 -24.31 10.05 -15.24
N TYR A 70 -24.68 8.79 -15.42
CA TYR A 70 -25.69 8.40 -16.38
C TYR A 70 -26.37 7.13 -15.91
N ALA A 71 -27.67 7.03 -16.14
CA ALA A 71 -28.44 5.81 -15.93
C ALA A 71 -29.57 5.74 -16.96
N ARG A 72 -29.86 4.54 -17.44
CA ARG A 72 -30.94 4.29 -18.40
C ARG A 72 -31.72 3.04 -18.01
N SER A 73 -33.04 3.13 -17.97
CA SER A 73 -33.92 1.96 -17.88
C SER A 73 -33.82 1.10 -19.14
N PRO A 74 -33.91 -0.22 -19.04
CA PRO A 74 -33.91 -1.07 -20.22
C PRO A 74 -35.15 -0.83 -21.08
N SER A 75 -34.97 -0.96 -22.38
CA SER A 75 -35.99 -0.97 -23.42
C SER A 75 -36.86 -2.23 -23.32
N GLU A 76 -38.14 -2.13 -23.68
CA GLU A 76 -39.10 -3.25 -23.57
C GLU A 76 -38.81 -4.41 -24.54
N ASN A 77 -38.25 -4.12 -25.72
CA ASN A 77 -38.14 -5.08 -26.83
C ASN A 77 -36.73 -5.67 -27.00
N LYS A 78 -36.14 -6.22 -25.93
CA LYS A 78 -34.82 -6.85 -25.97
C LYS A 78 -34.68 -8.06 -26.91
N ASP A 79 -35.83 -8.63 -27.30
CA ASP A 79 -35.94 -9.79 -28.19
C ASP A 79 -36.04 -9.38 -29.68
N LYS A 80 -35.95 -8.08 -30.01
CA LYS A 80 -36.05 -7.56 -31.38
C LYS A 80 -34.83 -6.72 -31.73
N LYS A 81 -34.52 -6.65 -33.04
CA LYS A 81 -33.56 -5.68 -33.57
C LYS A 81 -33.99 -4.24 -33.21
N PRO A 82 -33.05 -3.32 -32.93
CA PRO A 82 -31.60 -3.51 -33.05
C PRO A 82 -30.93 -4.19 -31.85
N LEU A 83 -31.62 -4.38 -30.71
CA LEU A 83 -31.02 -4.96 -29.51
C LEU A 83 -30.67 -6.44 -29.69
N ALA A 84 -31.56 -7.22 -30.29
CA ALA A 84 -31.36 -8.65 -30.52
C ALA A 84 -30.45 -8.97 -31.72
N TYR A 85 -29.26 -8.35 -31.80
CA TYR A 85 -28.30 -8.53 -32.89
C TYR A 85 -27.73 -9.96 -32.91
N ASN A 86 -27.17 -10.42 -31.79
CA ASN A 86 -26.67 -11.80 -31.60
C ASN A 86 -27.55 -12.65 -30.67
N GLY A 87 -28.73 -12.16 -30.31
CA GLY A 87 -29.64 -12.76 -29.34
C GLY A 87 -30.19 -11.71 -28.37
N LYS A 88 -31.10 -12.13 -27.49
CA LYS A 88 -31.80 -11.22 -26.56
C LYS A 88 -30.81 -10.38 -25.75
N THR A 89 -30.94 -9.05 -25.78
CA THR A 89 -29.99 -8.14 -25.11
C THR A 89 -30.72 -6.99 -24.43
N ASP A 90 -30.58 -6.90 -23.11
CA ASP A 90 -31.01 -5.74 -22.33
C ASP A 90 -30.02 -4.57 -22.52
N ASP A 91 -30.48 -3.33 -22.46
CA ASP A 91 -29.70 -2.09 -22.67
C ASP A 91 -29.76 -1.14 -21.47
N GLY A 92 -30.30 -1.58 -20.34
CA GLY A 92 -30.25 -0.84 -19.10
C GLY A 92 -28.80 -0.69 -18.63
N CYS A 93 -28.43 0.50 -18.16
CA CYS A 93 -27.05 0.77 -17.75
C CYS A 93 -26.94 1.84 -16.67
N VAL A 94 -25.78 1.85 -16.00
CA VAL A 94 -25.39 2.85 -15.01
C VAL A 94 -23.90 3.14 -15.17
N LEU A 95 -23.54 4.42 -15.33
CA LEU A 95 -22.17 4.94 -15.30
C LEU A 95 -21.98 5.76 -14.02
N ILE A 96 -20.95 5.42 -13.24
CA ILE A 96 -20.60 6.11 -11.99
C ILE A 96 -19.19 6.67 -12.11
N ARG A 97 -19.02 7.93 -11.73
CA ARG A 97 -17.71 8.56 -11.53
C ARG A 97 -17.32 8.47 -10.06
N HIS A 98 -16.21 7.81 -9.79
CA HIS A 98 -15.70 7.59 -8.45
C HIS A 98 -14.56 8.56 -8.14
N LYS A 99 -14.48 8.98 -6.88
CA LYS A 99 -13.35 9.74 -6.34
C LYS A 99 -12.97 9.07 -5.03
N ILE A 100 -11.80 8.46 -5.00
CA ILE A 100 -11.27 7.75 -3.83
C ILE A 100 -9.90 8.31 -3.45
N LEU A 101 -9.41 7.92 -2.27
CA LEU A 101 -8.06 8.21 -1.83
C LEU A 101 -7.21 6.94 -1.87
N ILE A 102 -6.03 7.02 -2.47
CA ILE A 102 -5.08 5.91 -2.57
C ILE A 102 -3.74 6.25 -1.91
N GLY A 103 -3.11 5.24 -1.30
CA GLY A 103 -1.78 5.29 -0.72
C GLY A 103 -1.69 5.87 0.69
N GLU A 104 -0.54 5.64 1.31
CA GLU A 104 -0.28 6.03 2.70
C GLU A 104 -0.32 7.54 2.89
N ASP A 105 0.35 8.31 2.02
CA ASP A 105 0.10 9.74 1.87
C ASP A 105 -1.04 9.91 0.85
N PRO A 106 -2.29 10.16 1.30
CA PRO A 106 -3.46 9.90 0.49
C PRO A 106 -3.56 10.85 -0.71
N VAL A 107 -3.67 10.30 -1.92
CA VAL A 107 -3.85 11.06 -3.16
C VAL A 107 -5.24 10.78 -3.74
N GLU A 108 -5.92 11.83 -4.23
CA GLU A 108 -7.19 11.68 -4.92
C GLU A 108 -7.02 10.97 -6.26
N PHE A 109 -7.74 9.87 -6.46
CA PHE A 109 -7.79 9.13 -7.71
C PHE A 109 -9.22 9.04 -8.23
N VAL A 110 -9.40 9.35 -9.51
CA VAL A 110 -10.70 9.38 -10.19
C VAL A 110 -10.75 8.27 -11.24
N PHE A 111 -11.82 7.51 -11.23
CA PHE A 111 -12.08 6.46 -12.21
C PHE A 111 -13.59 6.31 -12.44
N TYR A 112 -13.96 5.56 -13.47
CA TYR A 112 -15.33 5.29 -13.84
C TYR A 112 -15.62 3.80 -13.75
N SER A 113 -16.81 3.45 -13.26
CA SER A 113 -17.38 2.12 -13.43
C SER A 113 -18.63 2.18 -14.30
N LEU A 114 -18.73 1.25 -15.24
CA LEU A 114 -19.87 1.10 -16.13
C LEU A 114 -20.45 -0.30 -15.98
N THR A 115 -21.75 -0.35 -15.70
CA THR A 115 -22.55 -1.58 -15.69
C THR A 115 -23.56 -1.51 -16.82
N MET A 116 -23.53 -2.48 -17.74
CA MET A 116 -24.40 -2.58 -18.92
C MET A 116 -25.22 -3.88 -18.90
N HIS A 117 -26.29 -3.93 -19.68
CA HIS A 117 -27.19 -5.08 -19.83
C HIS A 117 -27.99 -5.42 -18.57
N LEU A 118 -28.45 -4.39 -17.86
CA LEU A 118 -29.36 -4.53 -16.72
C LEU A 118 -30.80 -4.69 -17.21
N LYS A 119 -31.51 -5.75 -16.79
CA LYS A 119 -32.97 -5.90 -17.03
C LYS A 119 -33.83 -5.03 -16.12
N GLN A 120 -33.21 -4.41 -15.12
CA GLN A 120 -33.84 -3.40 -14.27
C GLN A 120 -32.75 -2.49 -13.74
N VAL A 121 -32.99 -1.18 -13.85
CA VAL A 121 -32.28 -0.15 -13.09
C VAL A 121 -33.23 0.39 -12.02
N ARG A 122 -32.75 0.52 -10.79
CA ARG A 122 -33.55 1.02 -9.67
C ARG A 122 -34.03 2.45 -9.92
N PHE A 123 -35.28 2.74 -9.54
CA PHE A 123 -35.86 4.08 -9.71
C PHE A 123 -35.04 5.15 -8.97
N GLU A 124 -34.49 4.81 -7.81
CA GLU A 124 -33.63 5.68 -7.02
C GLU A 124 -32.34 6.05 -7.75
N ILE A 125 -31.85 5.20 -8.65
CA ILE A 125 -30.66 5.50 -9.46
C ILE A 125 -31.02 6.43 -10.62
N LEU A 126 -32.16 6.16 -11.27
CA LEU A 126 -32.65 6.95 -12.41
C LEU A 126 -33.05 8.38 -11.99
N SER A 127 -33.65 8.54 -10.82
CA SER A 127 -34.10 9.83 -10.28
C SER A 127 -32.97 10.68 -9.69
N ASN A 128 -31.80 10.09 -9.42
CA ASN A 128 -30.68 10.75 -8.74
C ASN A 128 -29.43 10.87 -9.63
N ILE A 129 -29.59 10.94 -10.95
CA ILE A 129 -28.48 11.30 -11.85
C ILE A 129 -27.91 12.67 -11.44
N GLY A 130 -26.59 12.77 -11.36
CA GLY A 130 -25.85 13.92 -10.84
C GLY A 130 -25.68 13.94 -9.32
N GLN A 131 -26.31 13.03 -8.59
CA GLN A 131 -26.21 12.93 -7.12
C GLN A 131 -25.20 11.86 -6.70
N ARG A 132 -24.86 11.91 -5.41
CA ARG A 132 -23.95 10.95 -4.78
C ARG A 132 -24.57 9.56 -4.67
N ILE A 133 -23.73 8.54 -4.79
CA ILE A 133 -24.06 7.14 -4.56
C ILE A 133 -23.06 6.54 -3.58
N LYS A 134 -23.55 5.69 -2.68
CA LYS A 134 -22.72 4.97 -1.73
C LYS A 134 -22.26 3.63 -2.29
N ARG A 135 -21.08 3.17 -1.87
CA ARG A 135 -20.63 1.81 -2.08
C ARG A 135 -21.69 0.83 -1.58
N GLU A 136 -21.85 -0.27 -2.31
CA GLU A 136 -22.84 -1.32 -2.09
C GLU A 136 -24.31 -0.90 -2.30
N GLN A 137 -24.60 0.37 -2.62
CA GLN A 137 -25.97 0.77 -2.98
C GLN A 137 -26.43 0.00 -4.22
N VAL A 138 -27.66 -0.54 -4.17
CA VAL A 138 -28.22 -1.37 -5.24
C VAL A 138 -28.46 -0.53 -6.50
N LEU A 139 -27.86 -0.96 -7.61
CA LEU A 139 -28.06 -0.37 -8.93
C LEU A 139 -29.27 -0.96 -9.64
N GLY A 140 -29.44 -2.27 -9.55
CA GLY A 140 -30.37 -2.99 -10.40
C GLY A 140 -30.16 -4.50 -10.38
N THR A 141 -30.61 -5.17 -11.43
CA THR A 141 -30.54 -6.64 -11.56
C THR A 141 -29.93 -7.05 -12.89
N SER A 142 -29.17 -8.16 -12.89
CA SER A 142 -28.55 -8.73 -14.08
C SER A 142 -29.60 -9.07 -15.13
N GLY A 143 -29.36 -8.62 -16.36
CA GLY A 143 -30.20 -8.92 -17.51
C GLY A 143 -29.65 -10.05 -18.37
N VAL A 144 -29.86 -9.89 -19.67
CA VAL A 144 -29.46 -10.83 -20.70
C VAL A 144 -28.62 -10.09 -21.73
N VAL A 145 -27.58 -10.74 -22.24
CA VAL A 145 -26.80 -10.27 -23.38
C VAL A 145 -26.51 -11.44 -24.31
N ASP A 146 -26.89 -11.28 -25.57
CA ASP A 146 -26.85 -12.30 -26.62
C ASP A 146 -27.46 -13.63 -26.17
N GLY A 147 -28.61 -13.55 -25.50
CA GLY A 147 -29.36 -14.70 -25.01
C GLY A 147 -28.81 -15.36 -23.74
N LYS A 148 -27.71 -14.88 -23.16
CA LYS A 148 -27.16 -15.41 -21.89
C LYS A 148 -27.45 -14.47 -20.72
N ASN A 149 -27.80 -15.03 -19.55
CA ASN A 149 -27.93 -14.26 -18.31
C ASN A 149 -26.56 -13.76 -17.84
N ALA A 150 -26.28 -12.50 -18.10
CA ALA A 150 -25.02 -11.85 -17.77
C ALA A 150 -25.19 -10.32 -17.85
N PHE A 151 -24.21 -9.61 -17.31
CA PHE A 151 -24.06 -8.17 -17.50
C PHE A 151 -22.62 -7.85 -17.85
N HIS A 152 -22.38 -6.72 -18.52
CA HIS A 152 -21.03 -6.23 -18.79
C HIS A 152 -20.60 -5.25 -17.71
N PHE A 153 -19.38 -5.40 -17.23
CA PHE A 153 -18.79 -4.53 -16.21
C PHE A 153 -17.41 -4.05 -16.65
N GLN A 154 -17.20 -2.75 -16.57
CA GLN A 154 -16.00 -2.08 -17.07
C GLN A 154 -15.51 -1.02 -16.09
N ILE A 155 -14.18 -0.92 -15.98
CA ILE A 155 -13.49 0.12 -15.22
C ILE A 155 -12.53 0.84 -16.15
N CYS A 156 -12.54 2.17 -16.11
CA CYS A 156 -11.63 3.00 -16.90
C CYS A 156 -11.30 4.33 -16.21
N CYS A 157 -10.21 4.96 -16.64
CA CYS A 157 -9.86 6.32 -16.22
C CYS A 157 -9.22 7.11 -17.36
N GLU A 158 -9.26 8.44 -17.23
CA GLU A 158 -8.60 9.34 -18.16
C GLU A 158 -7.07 9.26 -18.06
N GLN A 159 -6.37 9.80 -19.06
CA GLN A 159 -4.92 9.67 -19.17
C GLN A 159 -4.14 10.19 -17.94
N LYS A 160 -4.49 11.36 -17.40
CA LYS A 160 -3.80 11.91 -16.21
C LYS A 160 -4.02 11.09 -14.94
N MET A 161 -5.08 10.29 -14.87
CA MET A 161 -5.36 9.47 -13.69
C MET A 161 -4.47 8.23 -13.65
N LEU A 162 -3.97 7.74 -14.79
CA LEU A 162 -2.96 6.69 -14.77
C LEU A 162 -1.64 7.20 -14.15
N ASP A 163 -1.22 8.42 -14.46
CA ASP A 163 -0.06 9.06 -13.83
C ASP A 163 -0.24 9.19 -12.31
N VAL A 164 -1.44 9.57 -11.85
CA VAL A 164 -1.77 9.58 -10.43
C VAL A 164 -1.68 8.17 -9.82
N LEU A 165 -2.21 7.16 -10.52
CA LEU A 165 -2.24 5.78 -10.03
C LEU A 165 -0.84 5.18 -9.93
N CYS A 166 -0.01 5.28 -10.98
CA CYS A 166 1.29 4.59 -11.05
C CYS A 166 2.51 5.42 -11.47
N GLY A 167 2.37 6.73 -11.67
CA GLY A 167 3.48 7.65 -11.92
C GLY A 167 4.00 7.62 -13.36
N ARG A 168 3.24 7.06 -14.29
CA ARG A 168 3.59 6.97 -15.70
C ARG A 168 2.35 6.86 -16.59
N ILE A 169 2.50 7.23 -17.85
CA ILE A 169 1.45 7.21 -18.89
C ILE A 169 1.83 6.38 -20.12
N ASP A 170 2.94 5.67 -20.06
CA ASP A 170 3.43 4.78 -21.12
C ASP A 170 4.41 3.75 -20.54
N GLY A 171 4.61 2.66 -21.29
CA GLY A 171 5.80 1.81 -21.20
C GLY A 171 6.13 1.15 -19.85
N GLY A 172 7.42 0.82 -19.71
CA GLY A 172 8.00 0.13 -18.56
C GLY A 172 8.56 1.08 -17.50
N ILE A 173 8.98 0.56 -16.34
CA ILE A 173 9.41 1.45 -15.24
C ILE A 173 10.68 2.19 -15.66
N ASN A 174 10.73 3.49 -15.39
CA ASN A 174 11.93 4.28 -15.62
C ASN A 174 12.97 3.98 -14.52
N ILE A 175 13.93 3.12 -14.85
CA ILE A 175 15.00 2.71 -13.93
C ILE A 175 16.14 3.71 -13.77
N ALA A 176 16.06 4.89 -14.38
CA ALA A 176 17.05 5.95 -14.19
C ALA A 176 16.80 6.79 -12.92
N PHE A 177 15.61 6.69 -12.33
CA PHE A 177 15.20 7.47 -11.16
C PHE A 177 14.53 6.58 -10.13
N PRO A 178 14.62 6.92 -8.82
CA PRO A 178 13.86 6.21 -7.80
C PRO A 178 12.35 6.39 -8.01
N GLY A 179 11.58 5.50 -7.40
CA GLY A 179 10.13 5.57 -7.32
C GLY A 179 9.65 6.87 -6.66
N ARG A 180 8.34 7.09 -6.76
CA ARG A 180 7.75 8.37 -6.35
C ARG A 180 7.61 8.44 -4.84
N VAL A 181 7.41 9.67 -4.35
CA VAL A 181 7.16 9.93 -2.92
C VAL A 181 5.70 9.66 -2.53
N LYS A 182 4.75 9.81 -3.47
CA LYS A 182 3.32 9.53 -3.26
C LYS A 182 2.54 9.30 -4.57
N PRO A 183 1.47 8.49 -4.56
CA PRO A 183 1.12 7.57 -3.46
C PRO A 183 2.09 6.39 -3.36
N VAL A 184 2.34 5.92 -2.13
CA VAL A 184 3.18 4.74 -1.84
C VAL A 184 2.32 3.77 -1.04
N TYR A 185 2.37 2.48 -1.38
CA TYR A 185 1.67 1.40 -0.68
C TYR A 185 2.19 0.03 -1.13
N GLY A 186 1.81 -1.01 -0.39
CA GLY A 186 2.06 -2.41 -0.74
C GLY A 186 3.52 -2.82 -0.57
N SER A 187 3.96 -3.77 -1.40
CA SER A 187 5.31 -4.32 -1.38
C SER A 187 6.36 -3.32 -1.87
N GLU A 188 7.63 -3.57 -1.54
CA GLU A 188 8.77 -2.82 -2.04
C GLU A 188 9.41 -3.55 -3.23
N TYR A 189 9.98 -2.79 -4.16
CA TYR A 189 10.63 -3.33 -5.34
C TYR A 189 11.93 -2.58 -5.59
N TYR A 190 12.92 -3.29 -6.11
CA TYR A 190 14.25 -2.70 -6.31
C TYR A 190 14.81 -3.02 -7.69
N TYR A 191 15.55 -2.06 -8.24
CA TYR A 191 16.46 -2.28 -9.36
C TYR A 191 17.90 -2.10 -8.86
N PHE A 192 18.70 -3.16 -9.02
CA PHE A 192 20.11 -3.19 -8.69
C PHE A 192 20.92 -3.23 -9.99
N PRO A 193 21.67 -2.18 -10.34
CA PRO A 193 22.53 -2.22 -11.52
C PRO A 193 23.69 -3.23 -11.32
N ALA A 194 24.27 -3.71 -12.42
CA ALA A 194 25.54 -4.42 -12.37
C ALA A 194 26.60 -3.61 -11.60
N GLY A 195 27.41 -4.28 -10.78
CA GLY A 195 28.39 -3.66 -9.88
C GLY A 195 27.83 -3.30 -8.50
N THR A 196 26.58 -3.65 -8.19
CA THR A 196 25.99 -3.42 -6.86
C THR A 196 26.74 -4.23 -5.78
N PRO A 197 27.21 -3.59 -4.70
CA PRO A 197 27.88 -4.28 -3.59
C PRO A 197 26.96 -5.28 -2.88
N VAL A 198 27.44 -6.52 -2.71
CA VAL A 198 26.75 -7.58 -1.96
C VAL A 198 27.64 -8.05 -0.81
N TYR A 199 27.08 -8.06 0.40
CA TYR A 199 27.77 -8.37 1.64
C TYR A 199 27.40 -9.76 2.15
N GLY A 200 28.37 -10.48 2.71
CA GLY A 200 28.14 -11.82 3.29
C GLY A 200 27.34 -11.77 4.60
N ASP A 201 27.47 -10.68 5.34
CA ASP A 201 26.72 -10.38 6.56
C ASP A 201 26.43 -8.87 6.64
N ILE A 202 25.51 -8.47 7.51
CA ILE A 202 25.22 -7.06 7.78
C ILE A 202 26.46 -6.42 8.43
N PRO A 203 27.01 -5.33 7.87
CA PRO A 203 28.12 -4.62 8.49
C PRO A 203 27.75 -4.11 9.90
N LYS A 204 28.45 -4.58 10.93
CA LYS A 204 28.31 -4.08 12.31
C LYS A 204 29.43 -3.06 12.57
N GLY A 205 29.10 -1.78 12.56
CA GLY A 205 30.07 -0.70 12.78
C GLY A 205 30.87 -0.33 11.53
N PHE A 206 32.16 -0.70 11.48
CA PHE A 206 33.09 -0.23 10.43
C PHE A 206 32.86 -0.88 9.06
N VAL A 207 33.16 -0.11 8.01
CA VAL A 207 33.02 -0.46 6.59
C VAL A 207 33.70 -1.80 6.28
N HIS A 208 32.90 -2.85 6.09
CA HIS A 208 33.38 -4.09 5.50
C HIS A 208 33.48 -3.92 3.98
N ALA A 209 34.52 -4.51 3.37
CA ALA A 209 34.54 -4.65 1.92
C ALA A 209 33.38 -5.57 1.48
N PRO A 210 32.71 -5.30 0.36
CA PRO A 210 31.67 -6.20 -0.15
C PRO A 210 32.27 -7.58 -0.42
N ALA A 211 31.49 -8.62 -0.14
CA ALA A 211 31.90 -9.99 -0.42
C ALA A 211 32.01 -10.23 -1.94
N ASN A 212 31.08 -9.66 -2.71
CA ASN A 212 31.06 -9.69 -4.16
C ASN A 212 30.38 -8.42 -4.72
N LEU A 213 30.51 -8.21 -6.02
CA LEU A 213 29.69 -7.25 -6.78
C LEU A 213 28.74 -8.02 -7.70
N THR A 214 27.53 -7.52 -7.91
CA THR A 214 26.64 -8.09 -8.92
C THR A 214 27.30 -8.01 -10.30
N THR A 215 27.19 -9.07 -11.11
CA THR A 215 27.76 -9.09 -12.47
C THR A 215 26.77 -8.66 -13.54
N GLU A 216 25.50 -8.53 -13.17
CA GLU A 216 24.38 -8.20 -14.04
C GLU A 216 23.34 -7.41 -13.27
N ASP A 217 22.39 -6.82 -14.01
CA ASP A 217 21.26 -6.10 -13.45
C ASP A 217 20.27 -7.07 -12.81
N LEU A 218 19.85 -6.77 -11.58
CA LEU A 218 18.89 -7.57 -10.82
C LEU A 218 17.64 -6.76 -10.51
N TYR A 219 16.49 -7.44 -10.56
CA TYR A 219 15.17 -6.88 -10.28
C TYR A 219 14.57 -7.63 -9.11
N ILE A 220 14.25 -6.91 -8.04
CA ILE A 220 13.85 -7.52 -6.76
C ILE A 220 12.39 -7.21 -6.49
N ILE A 221 11.67 -8.24 -6.06
CA ILE A 221 10.36 -8.12 -5.40
C ILE A 221 10.60 -8.40 -3.93
N ASN A 222 10.27 -7.46 -3.04
CA ASN A 222 10.33 -7.62 -1.59
C ASN A 222 8.92 -7.59 -1.02
N SER A 223 8.38 -8.76 -0.70
CA SER A 223 7.03 -8.91 -0.13
C SER A 223 7.02 -8.72 1.39
N GLY A 224 8.11 -8.19 1.98
CA GLY A 224 8.29 -7.96 3.42
C GLY A 224 8.76 -9.19 4.20
N GLY A 225 8.27 -10.38 3.87
CA GLY A 225 8.69 -11.66 4.48
C GLY A 225 9.71 -12.44 3.66
N ASP A 226 9.74 -12.20 2.36
CA ASP A 226 10.58 -12.86 1.38
C ASP A 226 10.97 -11.91 0.24
N THR A 227 12.08 -12.23 -0.42
CA THR A 227 12.53 -11.56 -1.63
C THR A 227 12.58 -12.54 -2.79
N LYS A 228 12.23 -12.06 -3.98
CA LYS A 228 12.41 -12.76 -5.25
C LYS A 228 13.36 -11.95 -6.11
N THR A 229 14.43 -12.60 -6.56
CA THR A 229 15.43 -12.00 -7.45
C THR A 229 15.20 -12.45 -8.88
N LEU A 230 15.14 -11.49 -9.79
CA LEU A 230 14.85 -11.69 -11.20
C LEU A 230 15.93 -11.05 -12.07
N ARG A 231 16.05 -11.53 -13.30
CA ARG A 231 16.86 -10.90 -14.36
C ARG A 231 16.02 -10.69 -15.60
N LYS A 232 16.19 -9.54 -16.25
CA LYS A 232 15.54 -9.23 -17.52
C LYS A 232 16.26 -9.91 -18.69
N LYS A 233 15.51 -10.61 -19.53
CA LYS A 233 15.95 -11.21 -20.79
C LYS A 233 15.87 -10.22 -21.95
N ASN A 234 16.56 -10.54 -23.05
CA ASN A 234 16.51 -9.79 -24.30
C ASN A 234 15.11 -9.74 -24.94
N ASP A 235 14.26 -10.72 -24.64
CA ASP A 235 12.87 -10.78 -25.13
C ASP A 235 11.89 -9.90 -24.30
N GLY A 236 12.38 -9.23 -23.26
CA GLY A 236 11.63 -8.36 -22.37
C GLY A 236 11.05 -9.05 -21.13
N PHE A 237 11.06 -10.38 -21.04
CA PHE A 237 10.57 -11.12 -19.87
C PHE A 237 11.63 -11.24 -18.78
N TYR A 238 11.20 -11.74 -17.61
CA TYR A 238 12.06 -11.89 -16.45
C TYR A 238 12.26 -13.36 -16.10
N ASP A 239 13.52 -13.77 -15.96
CA ASP A 239 13.92 -15.08 -15.44
C ASP A 239 14.05 -15.02 -13.92
N HIS A 240 13.57 -16.07 -13.24
CA HIS A 240 13.76 -16.22 -11.80
C HIS A 240 15.16 -16.75 -11.49
N ILE A 241 15.91 -16.00 -10.68
CA ILE A 241 17.25 -16.38 -10.21
C ILE A 241 17.15 -17.17 -8.91
N GLY A 242 16.34 -16.69 -7.97
CA GLY A 242 16.20 -17.31 -6.66
C GLY A 242 15.33 -16.49 -5.72
N SER A 243 15.07 -17.03 -4.54
CA SER A 243 14.29 -16.38 -3.49
C SER A 243 14.95 -16.58 -2.12
N VAL A 244 14.77 -15.61 -1.24
CA VAL A 244 15.17 -15.69 0.17
C VAL A 244 13.94 -15.47 1.04
N ALA A 245 13.78 -16.29 2.08
CA ALA A 245 12.69 -16.13 3.05
C ALA A 245 13.26 -15.83 4.43
N VAL A 246 12.47 -15.14 5.26
CA VAL A 246 12.73 -14.83 6.68
C VAL A 246 13.92 -13.89 6.89
N GLY A 247 13.72 -12.83 7.67
CA GLY A 247 14.81 -11.91 8.03
C GLY A 247 15.45 -11.27 6.80
N VAL A 248 14.62 -10.88 5.82
CA VAL A 248 15.09 -10.26 4.57
C VAL A 248 15.30 -8.76 4.70
N ASN A 249 14.87 -8.13 5.80
CA ASN A 249 15.01 -6.69 6.04
C ASN A 249 15.70 -6.45 7.39
N TYR A 250 16.63 -5.50 7.42
CA TYR A 250 17.27 -5.01 8.64
C TYR A 250 17.54 -3.51 8.52
N ILE A 251 17.24 -2.73 9.55
CA ILE A 251 17.48 -1.28 9.57
C ILE A 251 18.55 -0.98 10.62
N SER A 252 19.53 -0.16 10.23
CA SER A 252 20.65 0.25 11.07
C SER A 252 21.01 1.72 10.88
N GLU A 253 21.93 2.18 11.71
CA GLU A 253 22.70 3.40 11.50
C GLU A 253 23.25 3.43 10.06
N ALA A 254 23.38 4.63 9.49
CA ALA A 254 23.86 4.81 8.13
C ALA A 254 25.27 4.21 7.95
N SER A 255 25.41 3.33 6.97
CA SER A 255 26.67 2.71 6.60
C SER A 255 27.52 3.60 5.67
N GLY A 256 28.85 3.54 5.80
CA GLY A 256 29.79 4.23 4.90
C GLY A 256 30.61 5.38 5.54
N VAL A 257 31.64 5.84 4.82
CA VAL A 257 32.63 6.83 5.31
C VAL A 257 32.08 8.26 5.37
N ASP A 258 30.94 8.52 4.73
CA ASP A 258 30.36 9.85 4.56
C ASP A 258 28.86 9.77 4.87
N SER A 259 28.53 9.60 6.16
CA SER A 259 27.16 9.50 6.70
C SER A 259 26.25 10.68 6.32
N LEU A 260 26.83 11.79 5.85
CA LEU A 260 26.15 12.97 5.31
C LEU A 260 25.64 12.80 3.87
N LYS A 261 26.02 11.74 3.14
CA LYS A 261 25.57 11.46 1.76
C LYS A 261 24.42 10.46 1.66
N ASN A 262 24.06 9.80 2.76
CA ASN A 262 22.86 8.96 2.80
C ASN A 262 21.65 9.87 3.06
N ALA A 263 20.81 10.06 2.03
CA ALA A 263 19.66 10.96 2.09
C ALA A 263 18.61 10.57 3.15
N MET A 264 18.56 9.28 3.54
CA MET A 264 17.63 8.74 4.54
C MET A 264 18.13 8.95 5.98
N GLY A 265 19.45 9.05 6.19
CA GLY A 265 20.06 9.10 7.53
C GLY A 265 20.18 7.74 8.23
N TYR A 266 19.83 6.64 7.56
CA TYR A 266 19.92 5.26 8.04
C TYR A 266 20.18 4.30 6.87
N SER A 267 20.58 3.06 7.15
CA SER A 267 20.74 2.00 6.16
C SER A 267 19.62 0.97 6.27
N GLN A 268 19.11 0.52 5.12
CA GLN A 268 18.14 -0.57 5.02
C GLN A 268 18.79 -1.72 4.26
N TRP A 269 19.01 -2.82 4.94
CA TRP A 269 19.66 -4.00 4.39
C TRP A 269 18.61 -4.99 3.93
N VAL A 270 18.65 -5.33 2.66
CA VAL A 270 17.78 -6.34 2.06
C VAL A 270 18.58 -7.59 1.70
N LYS A 271 18.15 -8.75 2.18
CA LYS A 271 18.77 -10.02 1.81
C LYS A 271 18.17 -10.55 0.52
N ILE A 272 19.03 -10.81 -0.46
CA ILE A 272 18.62 -11.28 -1.79
C ILE A 272 19.32 -12.57 -2.19
N ALA A 273 18.71 -13.30 -3.13
CA ALA A 273 19.36 -14.42 -3.80
C ALA A 273 20.30 -13.87 -4.88
N ILE A 274 21.47 -14.46 -5.01
CA ILE A 274 22.42 -14.19 -6.10
C ILE A 274 22.83 -15.52 -6.72
N PRO A 275 23.36 -15.54 -7.95
CA PRO A 275 23.95 -16.76 -8.51
C PRO A 275 24.96 -17.38 -7.53
N GLY A 276 24.68 -18.62 -7.08
CA GLY A 276 25.56 -19.35 -6.15
C GLY A 276 25.33 -19.10 -4.66
N GLY A 277 24.34 -18.30 -4.24
CA GLY A 277 24.04 -18.11 -2.81
C GLY A 277 23.05 -16.99 -2.49
N SER A 278 23.29 -16.31 -1.38
CA SER A 278 22.53 -15.12 -0.95
C SER A 278 23.46 -14.12 -0.30
N GLY A 279 23.06 -12.86 -0.25
CA GLY A 279 23.81 -11.81 0.43
C GLY A 279 22.94 -10.60 0.73
N TRP A 280 23.51 -9.67 1.48
CA TRP A 280 22.87 -8.45 1.92
C TRP A 280 23.25 -7.26 1.03
N VAL A 281 22.29 -6.40 0.74
CA VAL A 281 22.48 -5.18 -0.04
C VAL A 281 21.87 -4.02 0.75
N ASP A 282 22.61 -2.93 0.93
CA ASP A 282 22.05 -1.68 1.50
C ASP A 282 21.26 -0.97 0.41
N VAL A 283 19.93 -1.00 0.48
CA VAL A 283 19.05 -0.40 -0.53
C VAL A 283 18.90 1.12 -0.39
N CYS A 284 19.55 1.72 0.61
CA CYS A 284 19.61 3.19 0.76
C CYS A 284 20.77 3.81 -0.05
N THR A 285 21.58 3.02 -0.77
CA THR A 285 22.67 3.57 -1.59
C THR A 285 22.14 4.29 -2.83
N ASN A 286 22.79 5.40 -3.20
CA ASN A 286 22.32 6.29 -4.29
C ASN A 286 22.25 5.64 -5.69
N ASN A 287 22.85 4.46 -5.88
CA ASN A 287 22.83 3.71 -7.14
C ASN A 287 21.70 2.67 -7.22
N ILE A 288 20.92 2.47 -6.15
CA ILE A 288 19.79 1.56 -6.11
C ILE A 288 18.51 2.37 -6.30
N MET A 289 17.63 1.87 -7.17
CA MET A 289 16.31 2.47 -7.37
C MET A 289 15.27 1.66 -6.63
N THR A 290 14.49 2.33 -5.78
CA THR A 290 13.46 1.76 -4.93
C THR A 290 12.08 2.20 -5.40
N TYR A 291 11.15 1.27 -5.48
CA TYR A 291 9.76 1.48 -5.90
C TYR A 291 8.82 0.78 -4.92
N SER A 292 7.53 1.08 -5.04
CA SER A 292 6.46 0.42 -4.30
C SER A 292 5.50 -0.32 -5.25
N GLU A 293 4.49 -1.01 -4.71
CA GLU A 293 3.43 -1.62 -5.53
C GLU A 293 2.71 -0.56 -6.35
N ALA A 294 2.72 0.67 -5.87
CA ALA A 294 2.05 1.79 -6.49
C ALA A 294 2.55 2.09 -7.91
N GLU A 295 3.82 1.82 -8.23
CA GLU A 295 4.40 1.97 -9.57
C GLU A 295 3.99 0.86 -10.56
N LEU A 296 3.34 -0.20 -10.07
CA LEU A 296 2.95 -1.38 -10.85
C LEU A 296 4.13 -1.96 -11.66
N PRO A 297 5.21 -2.45 -11.04
CA PRO A 297 6.43 -2.84 -11.77
C PRO A 297 6.25 -3.96 -12.78
N ASP A 298 6.90 -3.84 -13.94
CA ASP A 298 6.75 -4.84 -15.01
C ASP A 298 7.33 -6.20 -14.61
N TRP A 299 8.39 -6.22 -13.77
CA TRP A 299 8.93 -7.46 -13.20
C TRP A 299 8.04 -8.09 -12.13
N ALA A 300 7.03 -7.36 -11.65
CA ALA A 300 5.93 -7.88 -10.84
C ALA A 300 4.74 -8.38 -11.69
N GLY A 301 4.87 -8.37 -13.03
CA GLY A 301 3.88 -8.89 -13.97
C GLY A 301 2.99 -7.84 -14.64
N TRP A 302 3.14 -6.56 -14.30
CA TRP A 302 2.34 -5.47 -14.86
C TRP A 302 2.74 -5.11 -16.28
N SER A 303 1.78 -4.63 -17.07
CA SER A 303 2.05 -4.11 -18.42
C SER A 303 1.10 -2.98 -18.78
N LEU A 304 1.63 -1.81 -19.10
CA LEU A 304 0.88 -0.72 -19.71
C LEU A 304 0.94 -0.90 -21.23
N ILE A 305 -0.22 -1.02 -21.85
CA ILE A 305 -0.37 -1.34 -23.27
C ILE A 305 -0.90 -0.11 -24.00
N ASP A 306 -0.01 0.58 -24.67
CA ASP A 306 -0.27 1.78 -25.47
C ASP A 306 0.40 1.73 -26.86
N ASP A 307 0.87 0.55 -27.28
CA ASP A 307 1.50 0.32 -28.58
C ASP A 307 0.50 0.31 -29.76
N ASP A 308 -0.79 0.43 -29.46
CA ASP A 308 -1.88 0.53 -30.42
C ASP A 308 -2.42 1.96 -30.51
N ALA A 309 -1.85 2.75 -31.43
CA ALA A 309 -2.28 4.12 -31.68
C ALA A 309 -3.53 4.21 -32.59
N SER A 310 -4.05 3.08 -33.06
CA SER A 310 -5.22 3.08 -33.95
C SER A 310 -6.48 3.48 -33.17
N SER A 311 -7.39 4.18 -33.86
CA SER A 311 -8.71 4.49 -33.35
C SER A 311 -9.76 3.51 -33.87
N ASP A 312 -9.34 2.39 -34.45
CA ASP A 312 -10.21 1.46 -35.17
C ASP A 312 -10.76 0.35 -34.26
N SER A 313 -10.58 0.46 -32.94
CA SER A 313 -11.01 -0.53 -31.93
C SER A 313 -10.61 -1.99 -32.22
N GLN A 314 -9.76 -2.25 -33.22
CA GLN A 314 -9.14 -3.53 -33.47
C GLN A 314 -7.93 -3.64 -32.54
N CYS A 315 -7.73 -4.80 -31.91
CA CYS A 315 -6.56 -5.05 -31.09
C CYS A 315 -5.33 -5.27 -31.98
N ASN A 316 -4.65 -4.18 -32.32
CA ASN A 316 -3.44 -4.17 -33.13
C ASN A 316 -2.15 -4.27 -32.31
N SER A 317 -2.25 -4.22 -30.98
CA SER A 317 -1.13 -4.37 -30.05
C SER A 317 -0.31 -5.64 -30.31
N LYS A 318 0.99 -5.46 -30.54
CA LYS A 318 1.95 -6.55 -30.70
C LYS A 318 2.21 -7.22 -29.36
N ILE A 319 2.20 -6.44 -28.28
CA ILE A 319 2.40 -6.93 -26.91
C ILE A 319 1.28 -7.90 -26.53
N ILE A 320 0.01 -7.51 -26.72
CA ILE A 320 -1.14 -8.38 -26.43
C ILE A 320 -1.11 -9.64 -27.29
N LYS A 321 -0.83 -9.54 -28.59
CA LYS A 321 -0.70 -10.71 -29.48
C LYS A 321 0.39 -11.68 -29.00
N LYS A 322 1.53 -11.16 -28.53
CA LYS A 322 2.61 -11.97 -27.95
C LYS A 322 2.15 -12.68 -26.68
N LEU A 323 1.51 -11.97 -25.75
CA LEU A 323 0.98 -12.54 -24.51
C LEU A 323 -0.08 -13.64 -24.76
N TYR A 324 -0.96 -13.46 -25.76
CA TYR A 324 -1.91 -14.51 -26.16
C TYR A 324 -1.23 -15.73 -26.78
N ALA A 325 -0.17 -15.55 -27.58
CA ALA A 325 0.57 -16.66 -28.17
C ALA A 325 1.27 -17.53 -27.10
N GLU A 326 1.71 -16.90 -26.00
CA GLU A 326 2.39 -17.55 -24.88
C GLU A 326 1.44 -18.19 -23.86
N LYS A 327 0.13 -17.94 -23.95
CA LYS A 327 -0.96 -18.49 -23.09
C LYS A 327 -1.02 -20.03 -22.99
N LYS A 328 -0.17 -20.75 -23.75
CA LYS A 328 0.02 -22.21 -23.65
C LYS A 328 0.68 -22.65 -22.34
N ASN A 329 1.29 -21.75 -21.58
CA ASN A 329 1.81 -21.99 -20.23
C ASN A 329 0.90 -21.35 -19.17
N ASP A 330 0.72 -21.98 -18.01
CA ASP A 330 -0.20 -21.48 -16.96
C ASP A 330 0.19 -20.09 -16.45
N ASP A 331 1.48 -19.74 -16.40
CA ASP A 331 1.99 -18.42 -16.00
C ASP A 331 1.48 -17.27 -16.91
N ALA A 332 1.29 -17.52 -18.20
CA ALA A 332 0.86 -16.50 -19.17
C ALA A 332 -0.64 -16.16 -19.07
N LYS A 333 -1.45 -17.00 -18.43
CA LYS A 333 -2.88 -16.70 -18.17
C LYS A 333 -3.04 -15.57 -17.14
N ASP A 334 -2.07 -15.39 -16.25
CA ASP A 334 -2.10 -14.35 -15.22
C ASP A 334 -1.51 -13.02 -15.68
N LEU A 335 -0.61 -13.02 -16.67
CA LEU A 335 -0.01 -11.80 -17.23
C LEU A 335 -1.04 -10.90 -17.94
N LEU A 336 -1.98 -11.48 -18.69
CA LEU A 336 -3.05 -10.70 -19.34
C LEU A 336 -3.95 -9.95 -18.33
N LYS A 337 -4.08 -10.47 -17.11
CA LYS A 337 -4.91 -9.85 -16.05
C LYS A 337 -4.26 -8.59 -15.48
N HIS A 338 -2.94 -8.47 -15.56
CA HIS A 338 -2.17 -7.31 -15.09
C HIS A 338 -1.86 -6.33 -16.22
N SER A 339 -2.61 -6.40 -17.33
CA SER A 339 -2.51 -5.44 -18.43
C SER A 339 -3.47 -4.26 -18.22
N ILE A 340 -2.97 -3.05 -18.42
CA ILE A 340 -3.75 -1.80 -18.45
C ILE A 340 -3.67 -1.28 -19.87
N CYS A 341 -4.79 -1.27 -20.58
CA CYS A 341 -4.81 -1.08 -22.02
C CYS A 341 -5.42 0.27 -22.39
N LYS A 342 -4.78 0.95 -23.35
CA LYS A 342 -5.21 2.25 -23.85
C LYS A 342 -5.94 2.10 -25.18
N PHE A 343 -7.22 2.42 -25.22
CA PHE A 343 -8.03 2.39 -26.44
C PHE A 343 -9.29 3.27 -26.32
N PRO A 344 -10.02 3.53 -27.43
CA PRO A 344 -11.20 4.38 -27.39
C PRO A 344 -12.36 3.82 -26.55
N PHE A 345 -13.10 4.71 -25.89
CA PHE A 345 -14.30 4.35 -25.14
C PHE A 345 -15.41 3.82 -26.07
N GLU A 346 -15.90 2.61 -25.78
CA GLU A 346 -16.76 1.86 -26.70
C GLU A 346 -18.13 2.50 -26.97
N TRP A 347 -18.62 3.31 -26.03
CA TRP A 347 -20.03 3.73 -25.99
C TRP A 347 -20.28 5.12 -26.60
N ASP A 348 -19.28 5.65 -27.33
CA ASP A 348 -19.38 6.86 -28.16
C ASP A 348 -19.76 6.51 -29.60
N PHE A 349 -21.03 6.74 -29.94
CA PHE A 349 -21.54 6.44 -31.28
C PHE A 349 -20.95 7.35 -32.36
N SER A 350 -20.50 8.56 -32.02
CA SER A 350 -19.99 9.52 -33.01
C SER A 350 -18.72 9.02 -33.74
N THR A 351 -18.00 8.10 -33.09
CA THR A 351 -16.78 7.48 -33.61
C THR A 351 -17.00 6.08 -34.17
N PHE A 352 -18.24 5.60 -34.32
CA PHE A 352 -18.56 4.23 -34.73
C PHE A 352 -17.88 3.83 -36.05
N ASP A 353 -18.04 4.61 -37.12
CA ASP A 353 -17.50 4.24 -38.43
C ASP A 353 -15.96 4.17 -38.40
N ALA A 354 -15.32 5.10 -37.67
CA ALA A 354 -13.87 5.08 -37.45
C ALA A 354 -13.42 3.83 -36.68
N ARG A 355 -14.20 3.40 -35.67
CA ARG A 355 -13.93 2.26 -34.79
C ARG A 355 -14.30 0.89 -35.35
N PHE A 356 -15.14 0.79 -36.37
CA PHE A 356 -15.63 -0.53 -36.79
C PHE A 356 -15.60 -0.77 -38.29
N SER A 357 -15.21 0.18 -39.15
CA SER A 357 -15.19 -0.06 -40.61
C SER A 357 -14.31 -1.24 -41.04
N TRP A 358 -13.29 -1.60 -40.25
CA TRP A 358 -12.38 -2.71 -40.54
C TRP A 358 -13.07 -4.08 -40.58
N VAL A 359 -14.23 -4.25 -39.91
CA VAL A 359 -14.96 -5.53 -39.88
C VAL A 359 -15.53 -5.94 -41.24
N LYS A 360 -15.56 -5.01 -42.20
CA LYS A 360 -15.90 -5.27 -43.61
C LYS A 360 -14.72 -5.80 -44.42
N THR A 361 -13.54 -5.90 -43.80
CA THR A 361 -12.32 -6.42 -44.40
C THR A 361 -11.94 -7.75 -43.75
N LYS A 362 -11.41 -8.68 -44.54
CA LYS A 362 -10.96 -9.98 -44.04
C LYS A 362 -9.73 -9.83 -43.17
N THR A 363 -9.74 -10.47 -42.01
CA THR A 363 -8.61 -10.54 -41.08
C THR A 363 -8.40 -11.98 -40.59
N ASP A 364 -7.30 -12.25 -39.90
CA ASP A 364 -7.04 -13.59 -39.34
C ASP A 364 -8.08 -14.01 -38.29
N HIS A 365 -8.61 -13.05 -37.53
CA HIS A 365 -9.63 -13.26 -36.50
C HIS A 365 -11.07 -13.09 -37.01
N LEU A 366 -11.24 -12.52 -38.20
CA LEU A 366 -12.52 -12.36 -38.89
C LEU A 366 -12.37 -12.81 -40.36
N PRO A 367 -12.41 -14.14 -40.63
CA PRO A 367 -12.18 -14.68 -41.96
C PRO A 367 -13.33 -14.41 -42.93
N GLU A 368 -14.54 -14.18 -42.39
CA GLU A 368 -15.77 -13.81 -43.09
C GLU A 368 -16.14 -12.37 -42.70
N PRO A 369 -15.85 -11.38 -43.55
CA PRO A 369 -16.17 -9.98 -43.27
C PRO A 369 -17.68 -9.74 -43.29
N LEU A 370 -18.12 -8.73 -42.55
CA LEU A 370 -19.51 -8.29 -42.55
C LEU A 370 -19.89 -7.70 -43.92
N THR A 371 -21.08 -8.05 -44.41
CA THR A 371 -21.67 -7.38 -45.57
C THR A 371 -22.09 -5.95 -45.20
N ASP A 372 -22.42 -5.11 -46.18
CA ASP A 372 -22.94 -3.76 -45.89
C ASP A 372 -24.25 -3.82 -45.08
N ASP A 373 -25.09 -4.82 -45.33
CA ASP A 373 -26.33 -5.04 -44.56
C ASP A 373 -26.02 -5.43 -43.12
N ASP A 374 -25.13 -6.40 -42.89
CA ASP A 374 -24.74 -6.81 -41.53
C ASP A 374 -24.03 -5.68 -40.78
N TYR A 375 -23.22 -4.88 -41.48
CA TYR A 375 -22.55 -3.70 -40.91
C TYR A 375 -23.57 -2.65 -40.47
N ASN A 376 -24.61 -2.41 -41.27
CA ASN A 376 -25.70 -1.50 -40.90
C ASN A 376 -26.50 -2.03 -39.70
N GLU A 377 -26.71 -3.34 -39.60
CA GLU A 377 -27.33 -3.95 -38.43
C GLU A 377 -26.48 -3.79 -37.17
N LEU A 378 -25.16 -4.02 -37.26
CA LEU A 378 -24.22 -3.76 -36.17
C LEU A 378 -24.23 -2.28 -35.77
N LYS A 379 -24.29 -1.37 -36.75
CA LYS A 379 -24.34 0.07 -36.51
C LYS A 379 -25.56 0.47 -35.69
N GLU A 380 -26.75 -0.01 -36.08
CA GLU A 380 -27.98 0.27 -35.33
C GLU A 380 -27.96 -0.40 -33.94
N HIS A 381 -27.35 -1.59 -33.81
CA HIS A 381 -27.14 -2.24 -32.52
C HIS A 381 -26.28 -1.38 -31.58
N ILE A 382 -25.07 -1.02 -31.99
CA ILE A 382 -24.15 -0.21 -31.17
C ILE A 382 -24.75 1.17 -30.87
N LYS A 383 -25.47 1.78 -31.82
CA LYS A 383 -26.22 3.03 -31.61
C LYS A 383 -27.22 2.91 -30.47
N SER A 384 -27.97 1.81 -30.41
CA SER A 384 -28.98 1.59 -29.37
C SER A 384 -28.37 1.44 -27.97
N LEU A 385 -27.16 0.88 -27.90
CA LEU A 385 -26.43 0.72 -26.63
C LEU A 385 -25.70 2.00 -26.19
N SER A 386 -25.23 2.81 -27.14
CA SER A 386 -24.43 4.01 -26.89
C SER A 386 -25.20 5.10 -26.13
N PHE A 387 -24.44 5.94 -25.42
CA PHE A 387 -25.01 7.03 -24.60
C PHE A 387 -24.04 8.19 -24.34
N PHE A 388 -22.85 8.18 -24.93
CA PHE A 388 -21.80 9.16 -24.65
C PHE A 388 -22.23 10.61 -24.90
N ASP A 389 -23.04 10.85 -25.92
CA ASP A 389 -23.60 12.15 -26.30
C ASP A 389 -24.49 12.77 -25.21
N LYS A 390 -24.99 11.95 -24.28
CA LYS A 390 -25.85 12.36 -23.16
C LYS A 390 -25.07 12.66 -21.88
N LEU A 391 -23.76 12.41 -21.87
CA LEU A 391 -22.93 12.65 -20.70
C LEU A 391 -22.70 14.16 -20.51
N PRO A 392 -22.46 14.63 -19.26
CA PRO A 392 -22.00 15.99 -19.03
C PRO A 392 -20.72 16.31 -19.81
N ALA A 393 -20.56 17.55 -20.28
CA ALA A 393 -19.42 17.95 -21.12
C ALA A 393 -18.05 17.66 -20.50
N GLU A 394 -17.93 17.81 -19.18
CA GLU A 394 -16.72 17.50 -18.42
C GLU A 394 -16.38 16.01 -18.48
N VAL A 395 -17.40 15.14 -18.35
CA VAL A 395 -17.22 13.69 -18.45
C VAL A 395 -16.92 13.27 -19.89
N GLN A 396 -17.58 13.87 -20.88
CA GLN A 396 -17.23 13.62 -22.29
C GLN A 396 -15.76 13.95 -22.52
N LYS A 397 -15.25 15.06 -21.98
CA LYS A 397 -13.82 15.40 -22.08
C LYS A 397 -12.89 14.37 -21.44
N GLU A 398 -13.23 13.87 -20.25
CA GLU A 398 -12.44 12.84 -19.54
C GLU A 398 -12.46 11.47 -20.25
N LEU A 399 -13.57 11.12 -20.90
CA LEU A 399 -13.77 9.82 -21.58
C LEU A 399 -13.61 9.87 -23.10
N SER A 400 -13.18 11.01 -23.66
CA SER A 400 -12.92 11.18 -25.09
C SER A 400 -11.55 10.66 -25.51
N GLY A 401 -11.42 10.30 -26.79
CA GLY A 401 -10.17 9.79 -27.34
C GLY A 401 -9.85 8.40 -26.80
N GLN A 402 -8.56 8.10 -26.66
CA GLN A 402 -8.11 6.85 -26.03
C GLN A 402 -7.92 7.05 -24.52
N ILE A 403 -8.52 6.16 -23.73
CA ILE A 403 -8.47 6.17 -22.27
C ILE A 403 -7.93 4.84 -21.74
N TRP A 404 -7.65 4.76 -20.45
CA TRP A 404 -7.11 3.55 -19.84
C TRP A 404 -8.22 2.65 -19.31
N HIS A 405 -8.16 1.39 -19.71
CA HIS A 405 -9.07 0.34 -19.27
C HIS A 405 -8.31 -0.66 -18.40
N PHE A 406 -9.03 -1.23 -17.43
CA PHE A 406 -8.47 -2.17 -16.48
C PHE A 406 -9.23 -3.49 -16.52
N GLU A 407 -8.54 -4.59 -16.23
CA GLU A 407 -9.21 -5.81 -15.79
C GLU A 407 -9.91 -5.52 -14.45
N PRO A 408 -11.25 -5.58 -14.35
CA PRO A 408 -11.97 -5.04 -13.21
C PRO A 408 -11.65 -5.72 -11.86
N ARG A 409 -11.36 -7.03 -11.86
CA ARG A 409 -11.06 -7.77 -10.63
C ARG A 409 -9.68 -7.39 -10.11
N VAL A 410 -8.69 -7.34 -11.00
CA VAL A 410 -7.32 -6.92 -10.64
C VAL A 410 -7.32 -5.47 -10.14
N PHE A 411 -8.06 -4.58 -10.80
CA PHE A 411 -8.22 -3.20 -10.31
C PHE A 411 -8.75 -3.15 -8.87
N ILE A 412 -9.85 -3.87 -8.58
CA ILE A 412 -10.44 -3.92 -7.23
C ILE A 412 -9.41 -4.43 -6.21
N THR A 413 -8.66 -5.48 -6.54
CA THR A 413 -7.62 -6.00 -5.64
C THR A 413 -6.48 -5.02 -5.40
N GLN A 414 -6.12 -4.21 -6.39
CA GLN A 414 -5.05 -3.23 -6.24
C GLN A 414 -5.47 -2.01 -5.46
N ILE A 415 -6.69 -1.52 -5.68
CA ILE A 415 -7.23 -0.42 -4.87
C ILE A 415 -7.37 -0.82 -3.40
N GLN A 416 -7.64 -2.09 -3.09
CA GLN A 416 -7.63 -2.59 -1.71
C GLN A 416 -6.24 -2.50 -1.06
N LYS A 417 -5.15 -2.81 -1.78
CA LYS A 417 -3.79 -2.62 -1.26
C LYS A 417 -3.46 -1.14 -0.98
N ALA A 418 -4.10 -0.24 -1.71
CA ALA A 418 -3.91 1.21 -1.57
C ALA A 418 -4.81 1.86 -0.48
N GLU A 419 -5.50 1.08 0.35
CA GLU A 419 -6.48 1.59 1.31
C GLU A 419 -5.85 2.19 2.59
N ARG A 420 -4.63 1.78 2.98
CA ARG A 420 -3.98 2.28 4.19
C ARG A 420 -3.64 3.76 4.06
N ARG A 421 -3.99 4.59 5.06
CA ARG A 421 -3.75 6.04 5.08
C ARG A 421 -3.10 6.49 6.36
N LEU A 422 -2.11 7.36 6.26
CA LEU A 422 -1.54 8.08 7.38
C LEU A 422 -2.57 9.12 7.86
N ILE A 423 -3.03 8.98 9.11
CA ILE A 423 -3.98 9.91 9.73
C ILE A 423 -3.32 10.81 10.77
N PHE A 424 -2.11 10.48 11.23
CA PHE A 424 -1.33 11.31 12.12
C PHE A 424 0.15 10.92 12.10
N LYS A 425 1.04 11.92 12.21
CA LYS A 425 2.46 11.72 12.51
C LYS A 425 3.01 12.78 13.46
N THR A 426 3.96 12.38 14.29
CA THR A 426 4.79 13.27 15.12
C THR A 426 5.75 14.10 14.25
N ILE A 427 6.38 15.10 14.87
CA ILE A 427 7.37 15.96 14.21
C ILE A 427 8.71 15.24 14.06
N LYS A 428 9.14 14.53 15.11
CA LYS A 428 10.30 13.64 15.09
C LYS A 428 10.06 12.51 14.08
N LYS A 429 11.13 12.14 13.37
CA LYS A 429 11.11 11.17 12.27
C LYS A 429 11.24 9.75 12.80
N MET A 430 10.75 8.78 12.04
CA MET A 430 11.10 7.38 12.22
C MET A 430 12.56 7.14 11.82
N ASN A 431 13.19 6.13 12.41
CA ASN A 431 14.56 5.68 12.15
C ASN A 431 15.61 6.79 12.32
N ASP A 432 15.47 7.62 13.36
CA ASP A 432 16.39 8.74 13.63
C ASP A 432 17.60 8.30 14.47
N PHE A 433 18.55 7.66 13.81
CA PHE A 433 19.84 7.27 14.42
C PHE A 433 20.77 8.46 14.72
N THR A 434 20.34 9.70 14.44
CA THR A 434 21.16 10.91 14.66
C THR A 434 20.85 11.63 15.97
N ALA A 435 19.81 11.19 16.67
CA ALA A 435 19.41 11.72 17.98
C ALA A 435 20.52 11.54 19.04
N ASP A 436 20.54 12.38 20.08
CA ASP A 436 21.64 12.38 21.07
C ASP A 436 21.69 11.09 21.90
N ASP A 437 20.52 10.54 22.25
CA ASP A 437 20.35 9.24 22.89
C ASP A 437 20.75 8.05 21.99
N MET A 438 20.91 8.25 20.68
CA MET A 438 21.40 7.26 19.72
C MET A 438 22.92 7.32 19.49
N ARG A 439 23.63 8.27 20.09
CA ARG A 439 25.09 8.39 19.94
C ARG A 439 25.85 7.48 20.91
N TYR A 440 27.02 7.01 20.51
CA TYR A 440 27.86 6.10 21.29
C TYR A 440 29.35 6.31 20.98
N GLY A 441 30.22 5.94 21.93
CA GLY A 441 31.68 5.96 21.74
C GLY A 441 32.27 7.34 21.38
N ASP A 442 31.62 8.43 21.75
CA ASP A 442 31.89 9.79 21.30
C ASP A 442 32.34 10.75 22.42
N MET A 443 32.35 10.28 23.68
CA MET A 443 32.75 11.07 24.84
C MET A 443 33.98 10.47 25.54
N ALA A 444 34.99 11.31 25.78
CA ALA A 444 36.11 11.00 26.66
C ALA A 444 35.66 10.92 28.12
N LYS A 445 36.48 10.27 28.97
CA LYS A 445 36.22 10.13 30.40
C LYS A 445 35.96 11.46 31.09
N GLU A 446 36.74 12.49 30.77
CA GLU A 446 36.62 13.84 31.34
C GLU A 446 35.28 14.48 30.98
N GLN A 447 34.81 14.27 29.75
CA GLN A 447 33.52 14.79 29.29
C GLN A 447 32.35 14.13 30.00
N ILE A 448 32.45 12.83 30.32
CA ILE A 448 31.43 12.11 31.10
C ILE A 448 31.44 12.57 32.56
N LEU A 449 32.62 12.67 33.19
CA LEU A 449 32.75 13.19 34.57
C LEU A 449 32.26 14.65 34.68
N ALA A 450 32.29 15.41 33.58
CA ALA A 450 31.72 16.75 33.47
C ALA A 450 30.17 16.79 33.42
N GLN A 451 29.47 15.65 33.39
CA GLN A 451 28.00 15.56 33.52
C GLN A 451 27.53 15.36 34.97
N GLY A 452 26.28 15.70 35.28
CA GLY A 452 25.67 15.61 36.61
C GLY A 452 25.54 16.99 37.29
N LYS A 453 24.39 17.64 37.12
CA LYS A 453 24.12 19.01 37.61
C LYS A 453 23.55 19.06 39.03
N MET A 454 22.77 18.06 39.46
CA MET A 454 22.10 18.09 40.76
C MET A 454 23.05 17.83 41.93
N ASN A 455 24.18 17.19 41.67
CA ASN A 455 25.17 16.83 42.68
C ASN A 455 26.32 17.85 42.85
N LYS A 456 26.04 19.12 42.57
CA LYS A 456 26.94 20.22 42.89
C LYS A 456 26.75 20.63 44.36
N VAL A 457 27.79 20.43 45.17
CA VAL A 457 27.83 20.89 46.56
C VAL A 457 28.82 22.03 46.65
N ASP A 458 28.35 23.24 46.93
CA ASP A 458 29.24 24.37 47.25
C ASP A 458 29.67 24.26 48.72
N ILE A 459 30.97 24.10 48.94
CA ILE A 459 31.56 24.16 50.28
C ILE A 459 32.63 25.25 50.25
N TRP A 460 32.40 26.35 50.98
CA TRP A 460 33.32 27.49 51.12
C TRP A 460 33.67 28.22 49.81
N GLY A 461 32.74 28.32 48.85
CA GLY A 461 32.95 29.01 47.57
C GLY A 461 33.70 28.17 46.54
N GLN A 462 33.84 26.87 46.79
CA GLN A 462 34.43 25.88 45.89
C GLN A 462 33.37 24.81 45.56
N GLU A 463 32.98 24.72 44.28
CA GLU A 463 32.01 23.73 43.83
C GLU A 463 32.66 22.33 43.82
N PHE A 464 32.15 21.43 44.66
CA PHE A 464 32.46 19.99 44.62
C PHE A 464 31.38 19.24 43.85
N LYS A 465 31.80 18.30 43.02
CA LYS A 465 30.89 17.51 42.20
C LYS A 465 30.92 16.06 42.63
N VAL A 466 29.78 15.54 43.08
CA VAL A 466 29.62 14.12 43.43
C VAL A 466 28.88 13.43 42.28
N ASN A 467 29.56 12.79 41.34
CA ASN A 467 28.85 11.99 40.33
C ASN A 467 28.99 10.50 40.63
N PHE A 468 27.99 9.70 40.26
CA PHE A 468 28.01 8.24 40.41
C PHE A 468 28.70 7.53 39.22
N PHE A 469 29.43 8.29 38.38
CA PHE A 469 30.22 7.75 37.28
C PHE A 469 31.48 7.09 37.82
N ASN A 470 31.41 5.77 38.01
CA ASN A 470 32.53 4.98 38.50
C ASN A 470 33.25 4.28 37.34
N PHE A 471 34.39 4.82 36.92
CA PHE A 471 35.25 4.27 35.87
C PHE A 471 36.22 3.17 36.35
N ASP A 472 36.22 2.85 37.66
CA ASP A 472 37.03 1.75 38.19
C ASP A 472 36.32 0.39 38.03
N LYS A 473 35.03 0.41 37.65
CA LYS A 473 34.29 -0.79 37.29
C LYS A 473 34.76 -1.36 35.95
N THR A 474 34.84 -2.68 35.89
CA THR A 474 34.98 -3.43 34.65
C THR A 474 33.68 -3.36 33.82
N ILE A 475 33.78 -3.68 32.52
CA ILE A 475 32.62 -3.78 31.62
C ILE A 475 31.55 -4.73 32.20
N ASP A 476 31.97 -5.89 32.72
CA ASP A 476 31.07 -6.87 33.34
C ASP A 476 30.37 -6.31 34.59
N GLU A 477 31.05 -5.50 35.39
CA GLU A 477 30.45 -4.86 36.57
C GLU A 477 29.46 -3.77 36.19
N HIS A 478 29.73 -3.02 35.13
CA HIS A 478 28.76 -2.09 34.56
C HIS A 478 27.52 -2.84 34.03
N PHE A 479 27.70 -3.96 33.33
CA PHE A 479 26.57 -4.76 32.87
C PHE A 479 25.80 -5.42 34.02
N LYS A 480 26.47 -5.88 35.08
CA LYS A 480 25.79 -6.34 36.30
C LYS A 480 24.95 -5.23 36.94
N SER A 481 25.39 -3.98 36.85
CA SER A 481 24.60 -2.81 37.28
C SER A 481 23.32 -2.67 36.45
N MET A 482 23.40 -2.83 35.12
CA MET A 482 22.23 -2.83 34.24
C MET A 482 21.33 -4.06 34.42
N ASP A 483 21.89 -5.24 34.67
CA ASP A 483 21.11 -6.44 35.00
C ASP A 483 20.35 -6.26 36.31
N SER A 484 20.98 -5.62 37.29
CA SER A 484 20.33 -5.25 38.55
C SER A 484 19.16 -4.30 38.29
N MET A 485 19.32 -3.30 37.43
CA MET A 485 18.20 -2.44 37.01
C MET A 485 17.05 -3.30 36.46
N GLY A 486 17.33 -4.14 35.45
CA GLY A 486 16.31 -5.01 34.85
C GLY A 486 15.59 -5.90 35.86
N TYR A 487 16.33 -6.47 36.83
CA TYR A 487 15.75 -7.26 37.91
C TYR A 487 14.82 -6.45 38.82
N TRP A 488 15.22 -5.23 39.21
CA TRP A 488 14.45 -4.41 40.14
C TRP A 488 13.21 -3.78 39.50
N THR A 489 13.23 -3.56 38.19
CA THR A 489 12.23 -2.75 37.49
C THR A 489 11.26 -3.58 36.67
N ALA A 490 11.56 -4.85 36.39
CA ALA A 490 10.77 -5.68 35.48
C ALA A 490 10.14 -6.90 36.16
N TRP A 491 8.85 -6.78 36.49
CA TRP A 491 8.04 -7.83 37.09
C TRP A 491 6.79 -8.10 36.23
N GLY A 492 6.28 -9.34 36.24
CA GLY A 492 5.06 -9.72 35.52
C GLY A 492 5.26 -10.12 34.05
N GLU A 493 4.18 -10.07 33.26
CA GLU A 493 4.10 -10.65 31.90
C GLU A 493 5.17 -10.11 30.92
N TYR A 494 5.59 -8.85 31.10
CA TYR A 494 6.52 -8.16 30.19
C TYR A 494 7.96 -8.11 30.70
N SER A 495 8.25 -8.77 31.83
CA SER A 495 9.57 -8.78 32.47
C SER A 495 10.70 -9.31 31.58
N SER A 496 10.40 -10.14 30.58
CA SER A 496 11.39 -10.63 29.63
C SER A 496 11.80 -9.59 28.58
N LEU A 497 11.01 -8.53 28.34
CA LEU A 497 11.34 -7.49 27.36
C LEU A 497 12.64 -6.77 27.71
N ILE A 498 12.83 -6.38 28.98
CA ILE A 498 14.07 -5.71 29.39
C ILE A 498 15.27 -6.64 29.20
N ASN A 499 15.12 -7.94 29.47
CA ASN A 499 16.21 -8.91 29.29
C ASN A 499 16.58 -9.09 27.82
N ILE A 500 15.59 -9.06 26.91
CA ILE A 500 15.82 -9.08 25.46
C ILE A 500 16.60 -7.83 25.03
N MET A 501 16.19 -6.65 25.51
CA MET A 501 16.86 -5.37 25.23
C MET A 501 18.29 -5.33 25.77
N LEU A 502 18.50 -5.73 27.03
CA LEU A 502 19.83 -5.83 27.64
C LEU A 502 20.72 -6.82 26.91
N LYS A 503 20.17 -7.97 26.47
CA LYS A 503 20.93 -8.94 25.67
C LYS A 503 21.37 -8.35 24.33
N LYS A 504 20.48 -7.60 23.65
CA LYS A 504 20.81 -6.92 22.40
C LYS A 504 21.88 -5.84 22.59
N PHE A 505 21.76 -5.04 23.65
CA PHE A 505 22.76 -4.03 24.01
C PHE A 505 24.13 -4.67 24.30
N LYS A 506 24.16 -5.73 25.12
CA LYS A 506 25.38 -6.51 25.43
C LYS A 506 26.02 -7.14 24.19
N ALA A 507 25.20 -7.60 23.24
CA ALA A 507 25.66 -8.14 21.98
C ALA A 507 26.17 -7.08 21.00
N ASN A 508 26.03 -5.79 21.38
CA ASN A 508 26.45 -4.64 20.60
C ASN A 508 25.91 -4.69 19.16
N GLU A 509 24.59 -4.89 19.02
CA GLU A 509 23.97 -5.10 17.70
C GLU A 509 23.42 -3.83 17.04
N GLY A 510 23.07 -2.78 17.81
CA GLY A 510 22.46 -1.57 17.28
C GLY A 510 21.14 -1.80 16.52
N GLY A 511 20.77 -0.89 15.63
CA GLY A 511 19.64 -1.04 14.69
C GLY A 511 18.25 -0.95 15.32
N VAL A 512 17.26 -1.65 14.74
CA VAL A 512 15.87 -1.65 15.22
C VAL A 512 15.50 -2.99 15.87
N LEU A 513 15.01 -2.96 17.11
CA LEU A 513 14.41 -4.09 17.80
C LEU A 513 12.88 -4.07 17.63
N LYS A 514 12.35 -5.11 16.98
CA LYS A 514 10.92 -5.42 16.97
C LYS A 514 10.66 -6.67 17.81
N HIS A 515 9.65 -6.65 18.68
CA HIS A 515 9.29 -7.84 19.44
C HIS A 515 7.80 -7.91 19.74
N ASN A 516 7.19 -9.10 19.58
CA ASN A 516 5.74 -9.28 19.76
C ASN A 516 5.25 -8.94 21.17
N LEU A 517 6.09 -9.14 22.21
CA LEU A 517 5.73 -8.72 23.58
C LEU A 517 5.55 -7.20 23.70
N LEU A 518 6.29 -6.41 22.91
CA LEU A 518 6.18 -4.95 22.92
C LEU A 518 4.86 -4.52 22.24
N ASN A 519 4.52 -5.14 21.11
CA ASN A 519 3.22 -4.95 20.44
C ASN A 519 2.05 -5.32 21.37
N LYS A 520 2.20 -6.43 22.12
CA LYS A 520 1.21 -6.88 23.11
C LYS A 520 1.09 -5.91 24.28
N ALA A 521 2.20 -5.34 24.75
CA ALA A 521 2.20 -4.36 25.84
C ALA A 521 1.43 -3.10 25.43
N PHE A 522 1.74 -2.51 24.28
CA PHE A 522 1.03 -1.33 23.81
C PHE A 522 -0.45 -1.59 23.50
N SER A 523 -0.77 -2.67 22.79
CA SER A 523 -2.17 -2.94 22.38
C SER A 523 -3.12 -3.11 23.56
N LYS A 524 -2.61 -3.48 24.74
CA LYS A 524 -3.38 -3.62 25.98
C LYS A 524 -3.28 -2.43 26.93
N HIS A 525 -2.38 -1.48 26.67
CA HIS A 525 -2.11 -0.39 27.60
C HIS A 525 -3.28 0.61 27.66
N VAL A 526 -3.57 1.13 28.86
CA VAL A 526 -4.71 2.03 29.09
C VAL A 526 -4.62 3.31 28.26
N THR A 527 -3.42 3.87 28.07
CA THR A 527 -3.25 5.07 27.22
C THR A 527 -3.59 4.78 25.76
N THR A 528 -3.29 3.57 25.28
CA THR A 528 -3.63 3.14 23.92
C THR A 528 -5.13 3.02 23.76
N VAL A 529 -5.80 2.39 24.72
CA VAL A 529 -7.26 2.26 24.73
C VAL A 529 -7.94 3.63 24.75
N GLU A 530 -7.47 4.56 25.58
CA GLU A 530 -7.98 5.94 25.62
C GLU A 530 -7.74 6.69 24.30
N CYS A 531 -6.53 6.58 23.74
CA CYS A 531 -6.16 7.16 22.45
C CYS A 531 -7.09 6.67 21.34
N VAL A 532 -7.26 5.35 21.21
CA VAL A 532 -8.11 4.72 20.20
C VAL A 532 -9.58 5.10 20.37
N ASN A 533 -10.08 5.17 21.61
CA ASN A 533 -11.45 5.61 21.87
C ASN A 533 -11.70 7.07 21.44
N LYS A 534 -10.74 7.97 21.64
CA LYS A 534 -10.83 9.35 21.14
C LYS A 534 -10.82 9.41 19.61
N ILE A 535 -9.89 8.70 18.97
CA ILE A 535 -9.81 8.63 17.50
C ILE A 535 -11.11 8.08 16.91
N LYS A 536 -11.65 7.00 17.49
CA LYS A 536 -12.96 6.44 17.13
C LYS A 536 -14.06 7.50 17.20
N GLY A 537 -14.12 8.29 18.28
CA GLY A 537 -15.08 9.38 18.43
C GLY A 537 -14.94 10.46 17.35
N PHE A 538 -13.71 10.80 16.95
CA PHE A 538 -13.48 11.76 15.86
C PHE A 538 -13.88 11.21 14.50
N ILE A 539 -13.55 9.95 14.20
CA ILE A 539 -13.99 9.28 12.96
C ILE A 539 -15.52 9.26 12.89
N LYS A 540 -16.19 8.90 13.99
CA LYS A 540 -17.66 8.89 14.07
C LYS A 540 -18.24 10.27 13.74
N SER A 541 -17.76 11.32 14.40
CA SER A 541 -18.22 12.70 14.13
C SER A 541 -18.01 13.10 12.67
N LEU A 542 -16.87 12.74 12.06
CA LEU A 542 -16.62 13.04 10.65
C LEU A 542 -17.58 12.28 9.72
N LEU A 543 -17.91 11.03 10.03
CA LEU A 543 -18.88 10.25 9.27
C LEU A 543 -20.32 10.78 9.46
N ASP A 544 -20.69 11.20 10.66
CA ASP A 544 -21.98 11.85 10.92
C ASP A 544 -22.12 13.12 10.07
N ASP A 545 -21.06 13.94 10.03
CA ASP A 545 -21.03 15.20 9.26
C ASP A 545 -21.05 14.96 7.74
N ASN A 546 -20.40 13.89 7.25
CA ASN A 546 -20.30 13.59 5.82
C ASN A 546 -21.42 12.68 5.29
N GLY A 547 -22.35 12.27 6.15
CA GLY A 547 -23.47 11.40 5.80
C GLY A 547 -23.05 9.94 5.57
N TYR A 548 -22.04 9.45 6.28
CA TYR A 548 -21.49 8.09 6.20
C TYR A 548 -21.02 7.73 4.78
N MET A 549 -20.15 8.57 4.24
CA MET A 549 -19.41 8.34 3.00
C MET A 549 -17.91 8.18 3.29
N SER A 550 -17.13 7.76 2.30
CA SER A 550 -15.67 7.71 2.36
C SER A 550 -15.09 9.05 2.78
N LEU A 551 -14.09 9.01 3.68
CA LEU A 551 -13.38 10.20 4.17
C LEU A 551 -12.61 10.87 3.02
N SER A 552 -12.81 12.18 2.88
CA SER A 552 -12.08 13.04 1.94
C SER A 552 -10.73 13.48 2.50
N VAL A 553 -9.87 14.08 1.66
CA VAL A 553 -8.58 14.66 2.12
C VAL A 553 -8.82 15.68 3.24
N ASN A 554 -9.89 16.48 3.14
CA ASN A 554 -10.24 17.45 4.16
C ASN A 554 -10.61 16.77 5.49
N ASP A 555 -11.36 15.67 5.46
CA ASP A 555 -11.72 14.92 6.66
C ASP A 555 -10.47 14.35 7.35
N LEU A 556 -9.50 13.86 6.57
CA LEU A 556 -8.23 13.37 7.11
C LEU A 556 -7.37 14.49 7.71
N ASN A 557 -7.36 15.68 7.09
CA ASN A 557 -6.69 16.86 7.65
C ASN A 557 -7.32 17.28 8.98
N VAL A 558 -8.65 17.31 9.05
CA VAL A 558 -9.39 17.60 10.30
C VAL A 558 -9.11 16.53 11.35
N LEU A 559 -9.07 15.25 10.95
CA LEU A 559 -8.73 14.14 11.86
C LEU A 559 -7.32 14.30 12.43
N ASN A 560 -6.32 14.58 11.59
CA ASN A 560 -4.94 14.83 12.01
C ASN A 560 -4.87 15.97 13.04
N GLU A 561 -5.57 17.09 12.82
CA GLU A 561 -5.60 18.21 13.76
C GLU A 561 -6.32 17.87 15.08
N LYS A 562 -7.43 17.13 15.01
CA LYS A 562 -8.13 16.64 16.21
C LYS A 562 -7.23 15.69 17.03
N ILE A 563 -6.46 14.82 16.36
CA ILE A 563 -5.49 13.93 17.03
C ILE A 563 -4.38 14.76 17.69
N ARG A 564 -3.75 15.66 16.93
CA ARG A 564 -2.66 16.52 17.39
C ARG A 564 -3.00 17.31 18.65
N ASN A 565 -4.21 17.87 18.71
CA ASN A 565 -4.61 18.81 19.77
C ASN A 565 -5.41 18.14 20.90
N GLY A 566 -6.02 16.97 20.66
CA GLY A 566 -6.99 16.36 21.57
C GLY A 566 -6.60 15.00 22.15
N VAL A 567 -5.52 14.38 21.68
CA VAL A 567 -5.17 12.98 22.01
C VAL A 567 -3.83 12.91 22.73
N LYS A 568 -3.82 12.16 23.84
CA LYS A 568 -2.59 11.69 24.47
C LYS A 568 -2.14 10.44 23.72
N LEU A 569 -0.96 10.48 23.11
CA LEU A 569 -0.42 9.35 22.35
C LEU A 569 -0.10 8.17 23.29
N PRO A 570 -0.08 6.91 22.78
CA PRO A 570 0.25 5.75 23.57
C PRO A 570 1.66 5.84 24.16
N LYS A 571 1.81 5.70 25.48
CA LYS A 571 3.10 5.64 26.19
C LYS A 571 2.95 4.96 27.54
N PHE A 572 4.05 4.51 28.14
CA PHE A 572 4.07 3.82 29.44
C PHE A 572 4.36 4.80 30.59
N ASP A 573 3.44 5.74 30.85
CA ASP A 573 3.63 6.82 31.85
C ASP A 573 2.80 6.69 33.14
N ASN A 574 2.33 5.48 33.48
CA ASN A 574 1.61 5.18 34.73
C ASN A 574 2.52 4.47 35.77
N TYR A 575 2.06 3.39 36.41
CA TYR A 575 2.86 2.55 37.34
C TYR A 575 3.92 1.67 36.64
N ASP A 576 4.23 1.95 35.37
CA ASP A 576 4.97 1.08 34.46
C ASP A 576 6.46 0.95 34.78
N TRP A 577 6.99 1.75 35.72
CA TRP A 577 8.36 1.60 36.22
C TRP A 577 8.59 0.28 36.97
N PHE A 578 7.51 -0.33 37.49
CA PHE A 578 7.57 -1.56 38.29
C PHE A 578 7.19 -2.82 37.50
N ASN A 579 6.77 -2.71 36.24
CA ASN A 579 6.44 -3.86 35.38
C ASN A 579 7.42 -4.02 34.19
N GLY A 580 8.47 -3.21 34.16
CA GLY A 580 9.54 -3.22 33.15
C GLY A 580 9.26 -2.35 31.94
N LEU A 581 8.00 -1.93 31.71
CA LEU A 581 7.63 -1.20 30.51
C LEU A 581 8.16 0.24 30.50
N GLY A 582 8.19 0.89 31.66
CA GLY A 582 8.70 2.27 31.81
C GLY A 582 10.20 2.43 31.52
N ILE A 583 10.97 1.34 31.38
CA ILE A 583 12.39 1.36 30.95
C ILE A 583 12.54 0.91 29.50
N THR A 584 11.53 0.22 28.94
CA THR A 584 11.54 -0.21 27.55
C THR A 584 11.18 0.92 26.59
N ILE A 585 10.11 1.67 26.90
CA ILE A 585 9.67 2.88 26.19
C ILE A 585 9.09 3.85 27.22
N HIS A 586 9.90 4.80 27.69
CA HIS A 586 9.50 5.71 28.76
C HIS A 586 8.67 6.89 28.21
N ASP A 587 9.02 7.38 27.03
CA ASP A 587 8.28 8.38 26.25
C ASP A 587 8.39 7.99 24.77
N THR A 588 7.46 8.41 23.91
CA THR A 588 7.56 8.01 22.48
C THR A 588 8.37 9.04 21.70
N TYR A 589 9.51 8.63 21.12
CA TYR A 589 10.30 9.50 20.24
C TYR A 589 9.53 9.86 18.96
N SER A 590 8.97 8.86 18.27
CA SER A 590 8.22 9.03 17.04
C SER A 590 6.97 8.15 17.01
N THR A 591 5.87 8.65 16.43
CA THR A 591 4.62 7.91 16.28
C THR A 591 3.96 8.25 14.96
N GLN A 592 3.55 7.20 14.24
CA GLN A 592 2.69 7.27 13.08
C GLN A 592 1.44 6.44 13.33
N ILE A 593 0.28 7.01 13.00
CA ILE A 593 -1.02 6.37 13.14
C ILE A 593 -1.65 6.28 11.76
N TYR A 594 -2.12 5.09 11.41
CA TYR A 594 -2.72 4.80 10.13
C TYR A 594 -4.15 4.31 10.30
N LEU A 595 -5.01 4.69 9.36
CA LEU A 595 -6.29 4.05 9.10
C LEU A 595 -6.07 3.00 8.01
N ASN A 596 -5.97 1.72 8.40
CA ASN A 596 -5.69 0.62 7.48
C ASN A 596 -6.88 0.35 6.56
N TYR A 597 -8.09 0.36 7.12
CA TYR A 597 -9.34 0.33 6.37
C TYR A 597 -10.46 1.00 7.17
N ILE A 598 -11.51 1.43 6.47
CA ILE A 598 -12.77 1.85 7.07
C ILE A 598 -13.96 1.34 6.25
N ASP A 599 -14.70 0.40 6.80
CA ASP A 599 -15.92 -0.14 6.22
C ASP A 599 -17.13 0.56 6.84
N VAL A 600 -17.98 1.12 6.00
CA VAL A 600 -19.12 1.95 6.40
C VAL A 600 -20.39 1.32 5.83
N SER A 601 -21.30 0.92 6.70
CA SER A 601 -22.57 0.29 6.33
C SER A 601 -23.66 0.64 7.35
N ASP A 602 -24.87 0.92 6.87
CA ASP A 602 -26.07 1.14 7.70
C ASP A 602 -25.89 2.14 8.88
N GLY A 603 -25.18 3.26 8.64
CA GLY A 603 -24.93 4.27 9.67
C GLY A 603 -23.99 3.79 10.79
N LYS A 604 -23.20 2.76 10.53
CA LYS A 604 -22.16 2.23 11.40
C LYS A 604 -20.86 2.16 10.63
N PHE A 605 -19.76 2.05 11.36
CA PHE A 605 -18.48 1.75 10.74
C PHE A 605 -17.68 0.72 11.52
N LYS A 606 -16.82 0.02 10.79
CA LYS A 606 -15.74 -0.81 11.31
C LYS A 606 -14.44 -0.33 10.69
N ALA A 607 -13.47 0.03 11.51
CA ALA A 607 -12.18 0.51 11.07
C ALA A 607 -11.05 -0.24 11.77
N GLU A 608 -9.94 -0.43 11.07
CA GLU A 608 -8.69 -0.85 11.69
C GLU A 608 -7.72 0.33 11.74
N ILE A 609 -7.23 0.62 12.93
CA ILE A 609 -6.24 1.65 13.20
C ILE A 609 -4.94 0.96 13.55
N SER A 610 -3.84 1.27 12.86
CA SER A 610 -2.51 0.77 13.20
C SER A 610 -1.61 1.89 13.71
N PHE A 611 -0.70 1.50 14.60
CA PHE A 611 0.29 2.36 15.22
C PHE A 611 1.67 1.81 14.89
N GLN A 612 2.55 2.70 14.48
CA GLN A 612 3.99 2.48 14.46
C GLN A 612 4.58 3.47 15.46
N ILE A 613 5.24 2.95 16.48
CA ILE A 613 5.79 3.75 17.59
C ILE A 613 7.24 3.39 17.76
N GLN A 614 8.09 4.41 17.82
CA GLN A 614 9.52 4.27 18.07
C GLN A 614 9.94 5.07 19.29
N ASP A 615 10.86 4.48 20.05
CA ASP A 615 11.64 5.12 21.11
C ASP A 615 13.07 4.59 21.08
N HIS A 616 13.99 5.25 21.79
CA HIS A 616 15.39 4.90 21.79
C HIS A 616 15.78 4.17 23.08
N PHE A 617 16.44 3.02 22.94
CA PHE A 617 17.15 2.38 24.04
C PHE A 617 18.55 2.97 24.14
N GLY A 618 18.62 4.20 24.67
CA GLY A 618 19.87 4.90 24.92
C GLY A 618 19.63 6.11 25.82
N LEU A 619 20.72 6.72 26.29
CA LEU A 619 20.67 7.87 27.20
C LEU A 619 21.29 9.11 26.56
N ASP A 620 20.57 10.23 26.61
CA ASP A 620 21.08 11.53 26.18
C ASP A 620 21.82 12.27 27.32
N VAL A 621 22.50 13.36 26.99
CA VAL A 621 23.18 14.20 28.00
C VAL A 621 22.18 14.81 28.99
N ALA A 622 20.95 15.10 28.58
CA ALA A 622 19.93 15.70 29.45
C ALA A 622 19.37 14.70 30.47
N ASP A 623 19.42 13.40 30.21
CA ASP A 623 19.01 12.35 31.14
C ASP A 623 19.90 12.32 32.37
N VAL A 624 21.21 12.51 32.19
CA VAL A 624 22.20 12.53 33.28
C VAL A 624 22.47 13.94 33.82
N ASN A 625 21.62 14.92 33.53
CA ASN A 625 21.75 16.30 34.00
C ASN A 625 20.41 16.93 34.41
N GLY A 626 20.18 17.16 35.70
CA GLY A 626 18.98 17.87 36.17
C GLY A 626 17.73 16.99 36.27
N LYS A 627 17.90 15.66 36.17
CA LYS A 627 16.88 14.63 36.41
C LYS A 627 17.43 13.66 37.46
N TRP A 628 16.53 13.00 38.20
CA TRP A 628 16.85 11.98 39.20
C TRP A 628 17.71 10.80 38.70
N PHE A 629 17.85 10.60 37.39
CA PHE A 629 18.65 9.51 36.82
C PHE A 629 20.15 9.60 37.17
N GLU A 630 20.67 10.81 37.41
CA GLU A 630 22.08 11.02 37.78
C GLU A 630 22.43 10.46 39.17
N ASP A 631 21.43 10.13 40.00
CA ASP A 631 21.59 9.62 41.37
C ASP A 631 21.57 8.08 41.46
N PHE A 632 21.34 7.38 40.34
CA PHE A 632 21.30 5.91 40.31
C PHE A 632 22.53 5.33 39.60
N PRO A 633 23.29 4.43 40.26
CA PRO A 633 24.46 3.76 39.66
C PRO A 633 24.15 2.99 38.36
N TRP A 634 22.88 2.64 38.12
CA TRP A 634 22.42 1.96 36.92
C TRP A 634 22.55 2.84 35.67
N PHE A 635 21.96 4.04 35.69
CA PHE A 635 22.01 4.96 34.55
C PHE A 635 23.42 5.50 34.30
N CYS A 636 24.21 5.74 35.35
CA CYS A 636 25.63 6.08 35.17
C CYS A 636 26.43 4.95 34.50
N SER A 637 26.16 3.69 34.84
CA SER A 637 26.84 2.55 34.20
C SER A 637 26.40 2.38 32.74
N TRP A 638 25.11 2.55 32.45
CA TRP A 638 24.59 2.55 31.08
C TRP A 638 25.23 3.67 30.26
N PHE A 639 25.23 4.90 30.75
CA PHE A 639 25.82 6.04 30.05
C PHE A 639 27.33 5.85 29.79
N ILE A 640 28.08 5.26 30.73
CA ILE A 640 29.49 4.90 30.52
C ILE A 640 29.62 3.84 29.42
N LEU A 641 28.86 2.74 29.48
CA LEU A 641 28.90 1.68 28.47
C LEU A 641 28.61 2.20 27.06
N GLN A 642 27.65 3.12 26.93
CA GLN A 642 27.23 3.69 25.66
C GLN A 642 28.21 4.76 25.15
N ARG A 643 28.45 5.82 25.94
CA ARG A 643 29.05 7.08 25.45
C ARG A 643 30.58 7.07 25.51
N TYR A 644 31.19 6.23 26.37
CA TYR A 644 32.63 6.25 26.55
C TYR A 644 33.37 5.72 25.32
N THR A 645 34.35 6.47 24.82
CA THR A 645 35.13 6.16 23.61
C THR A 645 35.79 4.77 23.64
N GLU A 646 36.16 4.26 24.81
CA GLU A 646 36.79 2.93 24.94
C GLU A 646 35.79 1.77 24.94
N PHE A 647 34.50 2.02 25.17
CA PHE A 647 33.46 0.98 25.25
C PHE A 647 32.52 1.01 24.05
N GLY A 648 31.86 2.16 23.80
CA GLY A 648 31.08 2.39 22.59
C GLY A 648 29.97 1.38 22.29
N TYR A 649 29.25 0.89 23.31
CA TYR A 649 28.12 -0.01 23.09
C TYR A 649 26.96 0.72 22.40
N MET A 650 26.47 0.17 21.29
CA MET A 650 25.48 0.78 20.41
C MET A 650 24.09 0.76 21.04
N PRO A 651 23.44 1.93 21.20
CA PRO A 651 22.01 2.00 21.47
C PRO A 651 21.22 1.51 20.25
N PHE A 652 19.92 1.34 20.40
CA PHE A 652 19.07 0.86 19.31
C PHE A 652 17.66 1.41 19.44
N ILE A 653 16.92 1.40 18.35
CA ILE A 653 15.52 1.83 18.31
C ILE A 653 14.64 0.67 18.74
N ASN A 654 13.73 0.90 19.68
CA ASN A 654 12.63 0.01 19.99
C ASN A 654 11.43 0.39 19.12
N GLU A 655 10.94 -0.55 18.32
CA GLU A 655 9.74 -0.33 17.49
C GLU A 655 8.60 -1.26 17.88
N ALA A 656 7.44 -0.65 18.12
CA ALA A 656 6.17 -1.34 18.25
C ALA A 656 5.30 -1.07 17.02
N GLU A 657 4.74 -2.15 16.48
CA GLU A 657 3.81 -2.11 15.36
C GLU A 657 2.61 -2.99 15.67
N PHE A 658 1.44 -2.39 15.84
CA PHE A 658 0.22 -3.11 16.22
C PHE A 658 -1.02 -2.44 15.64
N SER A 659 -2.09 -3.20 15.48
CA SER A 659 -3.38 -2.70 15.03
C SER A 659 -4.50 -2.98 16.03
N MET A 660 -5.56 -2.17 15.95
CA MET A 660 -6.77 -2.30 16.75
C MET A 660 -7.98 -2.06 15.87
N VAL A 661 -8.96 -2.95 15.96
CA VAL A 661 -10.25 -2.82 15.27
C VAL A 661 -11.22 -2.06 16.17
N VAL A 662 -11.87 -1.04 15.62
CA VAL A 662 -12.90 -0.25 16.28
C VAL A 662 -14.21 -0.30 15.50
N GLU A 663 -15.32 -0.33 16.22
CA GLU A 663 -16.68 -0.30 15.66
C GLU A 663 -17.46 0.83 16.33
N GLY A 664 -18.20 1.64 15.57
CA GLY A 664 -18.82 2.88 16.07
C GLY A 664 -20.16 3.26 15.47
#